data_AF-A0A1Y2B610-F1
#
_entry.id   AF-A0A1Y2B610-F1
#
_cell.length_a   1.000
_cell.length_b   1.000
_cell.length_c   1.000
_cell.angle_alpha   90.00
_cell.angle_beta   90.00
_cell.angle_gamma   90.00
#
_symmetry.space_group_name_H-M   'P 1'
#
loop_
_entity.id
_entity.type
_entity.pdbx_description
1 polymer ?
#
loop_
_entity_poly.entity_id
_entity_poly.type
_entity_poly.pdbx_seq_one_letter_code
_entity_poly.pdbx_strand_id
1 'polypeptide(L)'
;MPARGTRNKSRSKPAAHTRSASTTPSATTSSSVSTLPTRSPSPTPPVSLPTLGLRQRRSVRPSPIQDITNTMFSTRKYSPLPTSGDPRQRKRAGVAPWKRYALIGTAVLVVLLFGYSRIGGHKNYGEEVWDAENTYTPSLDDEYSNVDEIDYTSPPFRPVDSELGSPDTNDEESDPTFHALPFEDIDDHGSVDDNTGFEDNEDLTSAHDPASDEAQGAADADDDFTEITDEAYQTEEEEAQVMTFESDPDPASTIHCTEAHGDKPLVQYALTIDAGSTGSRIHVYKFHNCGPSPQLEYETFKSVQPGLSAHARDPTAAAASLDPLLQEAVRVVPESLRGCTPVEVKATAGLRLLGQQESQAILDEVRNRLETNWEFVVGGERAVEIMDGKDEGVYAWITANYLLNKIGEGAEDTDTLAVMDLGGASTQIVFEPTFPADSEQELVEGEHKYALTFGGKDFTLYQHSYLGYGLMRARRSVHNLVAFTWSFGQGDVAWDELNDEIEVPNPCLTRGSTRSVELDPPGRKAVNVTMHGAVGGFDACNRVVELVMAKDAICEVKPCSFNGVYQPSLLDTFPRGQLLALSYFTDRIKPLLPEDFDSSLTIAALRGIAHDVCAGPEAWGIRWGRNSAAMAELEGRPEYCLDLTFMHALLGLGYELGPGRQLVVEKKLKGVELGWALGAGLALVENAELTCTA
;
A
#
# COMPACT_ATOMS: atom_id res chain seq x y z
N MET A 1 23.33 -45.71 50.19
CA MET A 1 23.46 -46.96 50.98
C MET A 1 23.48 -48.16 50.02
N PRO A 2 23.95 -49.35 50.42
CA PRO A 2 24.18 -50.50 49.50
C PRO A 2 22.87 -51.30 49.24
N ALA A 3 22.79 -52.36 48.43
CA ALA A 3 23.83 -53.29 47.97
C ALA A 3 23.44 -54.13 46.72
N ARG A 4 24.42 -54.87 46.16
CA ARG A 4 24.37 -56.25 45.58
C ARG A 4 23.09 -56.72 44.83
N GLY A 5 23.14 -57.27 43.61
CA GLY A 5 24.23 -57.42 42.63
C GLY A 5 24.34 -58.81 41.96
N THR A 6 25.37 -58.95 41.11
CA THR A 6 26.06 -60.20 40.71
C THR A 6 25.33 -61.33 39.95
N ARG A 7 25.85 -61.60 38.74
CA ARG A 7 26.19 -62.95 38.19
C ARG A 7 25.00 -63.86 37.75
N ASN A 8 25.10 -64.75 36.76
CA ASN A 8 26.24 -65.17 35.91
C ASN A 8 25.79 -66.01 34.69
N LYS A 9 26.68 -66.12 33.68
CA LYS A 9 26.89 -67.31 32.80
C LYS A 9 25.77 -67.74 31.80
N SER A 10 26.06 -68.47 30.71
CA SER A 10 27.29 -68.59 29.87
C SER A 10 27.09 -69.58 28.69
N ARG A 11 27.81 -69.35 27.56
CA ARG A 11 28.14 -70.33 26.48
C ARG A 11 26.92 -70.85 25.67
N SER A 12 27.05 -71.39 24.45
CA SER A 12 28.18 -71.64 23.51
C SER A 12 27.63 -71.60 22.05
N LYS A 13 28.33 -71.06 21.03
CA LYS A 13 29.35 -71.71 20.16
C LYS A 13 28.94 -73.07 19.53
N PRO A 14 29.36 -73.42 18.29
CA PRO A 14 29.65 -72.59 17.10
C PRO A 14 29.26 -73.30 15.75
N ALA A 15 29.99 -73.00 14.65
CA ALA A 15 29.96 -73.57 13.28
C ALA A 15 28.86 -73.00 12.35
N ALA A 16 29.08 -72.39 11.16
CA ALA A 16 30.13 -72.41 10.12
C ALA A 16 30.00 -73.50 9.04
N HIS A 17 29.85 -73.10 7.76
CA HIS A 17 30.68 -73.55 6.63
C HIS A 17 30.35 -72.87 5.27
N THR A 18 31.38 -72.32 4.58
CA THR A 18 31.67 -72.28 3.11
C THR A 18 30.58 -71.95 2.03
N ARG A 19 30.90 -71.48 0.79
CA ARG A 19 31.99 -70.67 0.16
C ARG A 19 31.67 -70.53 -1.35
N SER A 20 32.17 -69.48 -2.03
CA SER A 20 32.37 -69.36 -3.52
C SER A 20 31.16 -69.43 -4.47
N ALA A 21 31.22 -69.06 -5.76
CA ALA A 21 31.94 -67.97 -6.50
C ALA A 21 31.56 -68.02 -8.01
N SER A 22 31.56 -66.88 -8.72
CA SER A 22 31.45 -66.74 -10.21
C SER A 22 30.16 -67.31 -10.87
N THR A 23 29.73 -67.00 -12.11
CA THR A 23 30.40 -66.39 -13.29
C THR A 23 29.39 -65.62 -14.18
N THR A 24 29.86 -64.72 -15.04
CA THR A 24 29.19 -64.16 -16.26
C THR A 24 29.33 -65.15 -17.47
N PRO A 25 28.98 -64.89 -18.77
CA PRO A 25 28.60 -63.64 -19.48
C PRO A 25 27.56 -63.73 -20.64
N SER A 26 27.43 -62.64 -21.44
CA SER A 26 26.91 -62.55 -22.84
C SER A 26 25.38 -62.70 -23.07
N ALA A 27 24.71 -62.15 -24.11
CA ALA A 27 24.93 -61.06 -25.10
C ALA A 27 23.54 -60.81 -25.82
N THR A 28 23.27 -60.15 -26.98
CA THR A 28 24.04 -59.57 -28.14
C THR A 28 23.12 -58.64 -28.99
N THR A 29 23.69 -57.75 -29.83
CA THR A 29 23.12 -57.14 -31.10
C THR A 29 21.85 -56.25 -31.06
N SER A 30 21.64 -55.21 -31.92
CA SER A 30 22.50 -54.53 -32.93
C SER A 30 21.95 -53.18 -33.45
N SER A 31 22.85 -52.38 -34.04
CA SER A 31 22.80 -51.08 -34.79
C SER A 31 21.82 -50.99 -36.01
N SER A 32 21.73 -49.96 -36.89
CA SER A 32 22.63 -48.86 -37.39
C SER A 32 21.84 -47.85 -38.32
N VAL A 33 22.29 -46.71 -38.92
CA VAL A 33 23.34 -45.64 -38.71
C VAL A 33 23.25 -44.56 -39.86
N SER A 34 23.45 -43.25 -39.58
CA SER A 34 23.74 -42.10 -40.51
C SER A 34 22.67 -41.66 -41.56
N THR A 35 22.74 -40.52 -42.31
CA THR A 35 23.83 -39.54 -42.64
C THR A 35 23.33 -38.10 -42.98
N LEU A 36 24.22 -37.09 -42.93
CA LEU A 36 24.08 -35.69 -43.42
C LEU A 36 24.41 -35.53 -44.93
N PRO A 37 24.05 -34.39 -45.57
CA PRO A 37 25.09 -33.55 -46.23
C PRO A 37 24.85 -32.02 -46.22
N THR A 38 25.84 -31.23 -46.66
CA THR A 38 25.84 -29.75 -46.72
C THR A 38 26.26 -29.18 -48.10
N ARG A 39 25.62 -28.09 -48.58
CA ARG A 39 26.22 -27.07 -49.49
C ARG A 39 25.34 -25.83 -49.77
N SER A 40 26.00 -24.77 -50.26
CA SER A 40 25.47 -23.50 -50.83
C SER A 40 26.18 -23.23 -52.20
N PRO A 41 25.94 -22.13 -52.99
CA PRO A 41 25.08 -20.94 -52.80
C PRO A 41 24.17 -20.59 -54.05
N SER A 42 23.88 -19.30 -54.27
CA SER A 42 22.88 -18.67 -55.17
C SER A 42 23.18 -18.70 -56.70
N PRO A 43 22.21 -18.32 -57.59
CA PRO A 43 22.05 -16.92 -58.06
C PRO A 43 20.61 -16.44 -58.43
N THR A 44 20.49 -15.15 -58.82
CA THR A 44 19.36 -14.47 -59.52
C THR A 44 19.50 -14.63 -61.07
N PRO A 45 18.73 -14.01 -62.02
CA PRO A 45 17.69 -12.94 -62.01
C PRO A 45 16.39 -13.40 -62.76
N PRO A 46 15.53 -12.66 -63.53
CA PRO A 46 15.51 -11.27 -64.06
C PRO A 46 14.19 -10.47 -63.77
N VAL A 47 13.66 -9.70 -64.74
CA VAL A 47 12.65 -8.62 -64.62
C VAL A 47 11.72 -8.56 -65.85
N SER A 48 10.44 -8.18 -65.69
CA SER A 48 9.62 -7.57 -66.78
C SER A 48 8.42 -6.74 -66.27
N LEU A 49 8.17 -5.58 -66.89
CA LEU A 49 7.08 -4.63 -66.62
C LEU A 49 5.79 -4.94 -67.43
N PRO A 50 4.65 -4.27 -67.14
CA PRO A 50 4.21 -3.25 -68.10
C PRO A 50 3.61 -1.95 -67.49
N THR A 51 4.28 -0.84 -67.81
CA THR A 51 3.77 0.50 -68.20
C THR A 51 2.33 0.99 -67.89
N LEU A 52 2.28 2.11 -67.15
CA LEU A 52 1.56 3.37 -67.43
C LEU A 52 0.01 3.42 -67.50
N GLY A 53 -0.56 4.10 -66.50
CA GLY A 53 -1.80 4.88 -66.59
C GLY A 53 -1.63 6.27 -65.96
N LEU A 54 -1.83 7.34 -66.74
CA LEU A 54 -1.62 8.73 -66.30
C LEU A 54 -2.90 9.34 -65.68
N ARG A 55 -2.80 9.98 -64.50
CA ARG A 55 -3.42 11.31 -64.28
C ARG A 55 -2.96 12.08 -63.03
N GLN A 56 -2.79 13.39 -63.25
CA GLN A 56 -2.90 14.53 -62.32
C GLN A 56 -2.14 14.51 -60.98
N ARG A 57 -1.03 15.28 -60.95
CA ARG A 57 -0.52 15.92 -59.73
C ARG A 57 -1.60 16.80 -59.09
N ARG A 58 -1.69 16.78 -57.76
CA ARG A 58 -2.19 17.92 -56.96
C ARG A 58 -1.07 18.36 -56.02
N SER A 59 -0.80 19.66 -55.94
CA SER A 59 0.22 20.21 -55.05
C SER A 59 -0.33 20.34 -53.64
N VAL A 60 0.42 19.85 -52.65
CA VAL A 60 0.21 20.12 -51.22
C VAL A 60 1.56 20.57 -50.67
N ARG A 61 1.56 21.61 -49.84
CA ARG A 61 2.79 22.10 -49.18
C ARG A 61 3.25 21.10 -48.12
N PRO A 62 4.55 21.05 -47.77
CA PRO A 62 4.93 20.49 -46.48
C PRO A 62 4.26 21.32 -45.37
N SER A 63 3.65 20.65 -44.40
CA SER A 63 3.34 21.25 -43.10
C SER A 63 4.65 21.59 -42.37
N PRO A 64 4.68 22.58 -41.47
CA PRO A 64 5.82 22.74 -40.57
C PRO A 64 5.99 21.50 -39.70
N ILE A 65 7.23 21.25 -39.29
CA ILE A 65 7.52 20.36 -38.16
C ILE A 65 6.82 20.99 -36.95
N GLN A 66 6.01 20.21 -36.23
CA GLN A 66 5.64 20.57 -34.86
C GLN A 66 6.79 20.11 -33.98
N ASP A 67 7.42 21.04 -33.27
CA ASP A 67 8.22 20.66 -32.10
C ASP A 67 7.26 19.98 -31.12
N ILE A 68 7.51 18.70 -30.86
CA ILE A 68 6.83 17.97 -29.81
C ILE A 68 7.49 18.44 -28.52
N THR A 69 6.80 19.32 -27.79
CA THR A 69 7.14 19.62 -26.40
C THR A 69 7.00 18.33 -25.62
N ASN A 70 8.13 17.74 -25.21
CA ASN A 70 8.20 16.48 -24.47
C ASN A 70 7.76 16.68 -23.00
N THR A 71 6.53 17.15 -22.79
CA THR A 71 5.88 17.12 -21.47
C THR A 71 5.80 15.67 -21.02
N MET A 72 6.36 15.34 -19.86
CA MET A 72 6.29 13.96 -19.35
C MET A 72 4.85 13.45 -19.32
N PHE A 73 3.93 14.22 -18.75
CA PHE A 73 2.56 13.82 -18.45
C PHE A 73 1.58 14.22 -19.56
N SER A 74 0.84 13.26 -20.12
CA SER A 74 -0.12 13.51 -21.20
C SER A 74 -1.50 13.94 -20.68
N THR A 75 -1.86 15.22 -20.83
CA THR A 75 -3.17 15.77 -20.42
C THR A 75 -4.32 15.39 -21.36
N ARG A 76 -4.68 14.09 -21.40
CA ARG A 76 -5.86 13.62 -22.15
C ARG A 76 -7.16 14.14 -21.53
N LYS A 77 -7.75 15.16 -22.17
CA LYS A 77 -9.13 15.61 -21.90
C LYS A 77 -10.12 14.49 -22.24
N TYR A 78 -10.63 13.81 -21.21
CA TYR A 78 -11.82 12.99 -21.34
C TYR A 78 -12.98 13.86 -21.85
N SER A 79 -13.63 13.42 -22.92
CA SER A 79 -14.86 14.05 -23.40
C SER A 79 -16.03 13.48 -22.60
N PRO A 80 -16.75 14.29 -21.80
CA PRO A 80 -17.92 13.78 -21.09
C PRO A 80 -18.97 13.32 -22.12
N LEU A 81 -19.59 12.17 -21.85
CA LEU A 81 -20.68 11.66 -22.68
C LEU A 81 -21.82 12.71 -22.75
N PRO A 82 -22.47 12.89 -23.91
CA PRO A 82 -23.38 14.00 -24.14
C PRO A 82 -24.69 13.82 -23.34
N THR A 83 -24.77 14.45 -22.18
CA THR A 83 -26.01 14.55 -21.39
C THR A 83 -27.03 15.42 -22.10
N SER A 84 -28.22 14.86 -22.34
CA SER A 84 -29.28 15.51 -23.13
C SER A 84 -30.01 16.59 -22.31
N GLY A 85 -29.69 17.86 -22.53
CA GLY A 85 -30.39 19.00 -21.92
C GLY A 85 -30.21 20.33 -22.66
N ASP A 86 -31.27 20.84 -23.29
CA ASP A 86 -31.28 22.13 -24.00
C ASP A 86 -31.37 23.33 -23.01
N PRO A 87 -30.33 24.18 -22.90
CA PRO A 87 -30.25 25.20 -21.84
C PRO A 87 -31.03 26.49 -22.16
N ARG A 88 -32.36 26.45 -22.02
CA ARG A 88 -33.22 27.63 -22.30
C ARG A 88 -33.53 28.50 -21.08
N GLN A 89 -32.78 29.60 -20.97
CA GLN A 89 -33.16 30.89 -20.38
C GLN A 89 -33.93 30.90 -19.04
N ARG A 90 -33.24 31.24 -17.94
CA ARG A 90 -33.86 31.99 -16.83
C ARG A 90 -33.08 33.28 -16.55
N LYS A 91 -33.80 34.40 -16.47
CA LYS A 91 -33.22 35.74 -16.23
C LYS A 91 -32.98 35.95 -14.73
N ARG A 92 -31.82 36.51 -14.37
CA ARG A 92 -31.56 36.99 -12.99
C ARG A 92 -32.55 38.12 -12.64
N ALA A 93 -33.21 38.01 -11.49
CA ALA A 93 -33.96 39.10 -10.87
C ALA A 93 -33.14 39.68 -9.70
N GLY A 94 -32.82 40.98 -9.77
CA GLY A 94 -32.01 41.65 -8.74
C GLY A 94 -32.85 42.06 -7.52
N VAL A 95 -32.34 41.82 -6.31
CA VAL A 95 -32.96 42.28 -5.05
C VAL A 95 -32.49 43.71 -4.73
N ALA A 96 -33.43 44.60 -4.41
CA ALA A 96 -33.17 46.02 -4.25
C ALA A 96 -32.30 46.37 -3.01
N PRO A 97 -31.45 47.43 -3.05
CA PRO A 97 -30.41 47.66 -2.04
C PRO A 97 -30.91 47.88 -0.60
N TRP A 98 -32.11 48.42 -0.42
CA TRP A 98 -32.63 48.80 0.90
C TRP A 98 -32.81 47.62 1.87
N LYS A 99 -33.00 46.40 1.36
CA LYS A 99 -33.17 45.20 2.22
C LYS A 99 -31.89 44.74 2.92
N ARG A 100 -30.70 45.22 2.52
CA ARG A 100 -29.42 44.85 3.18
C ARG A 100 -29.23 45.50 4.55
N TYR A 101 -29.77 46.70 4.76
CA TYR A 101 -29.58 47.44 6.02
C TYR A 101 -30.48 46.97 7.17
N ALA A 102 -31.58 46.27 6.87
CA ALA A 102 -32.50 45.76 7.89
C ALA A 102 -31.91 44.59 8.72
N LEU A 103 -31.12 43.72 8.08
CA LEU A 103 -30.51 42.54 8.73
C LEU A 103 -29.33 42.87 9.64
N ILE A 104 -28.55 43.90 9.29
CA ILE A 104 -27.40 44.36 10.09
C ILE A 104 -27.89 44.95 11.43
N GLY A 105 -29.00 45.71 11.40
CA GLY A 105 -29.59 46.30 12.61
C GLY A 105 -30.08 45.29 13.64
N THR A 106 -30.56 44.12 13.21
CA THR A 106 -30.98 43.04 14.13
C THR A 106 -29.81 42.27 14.73
N ALA A 107 -28.74 42.01 13.97
CA ALA A 107 -27.59 41.25 14.45
C ALA A 107 -26.88 41.95 15.63
N VAL A 108 -26.64 43.27 15.52
CA VAL A 108 -25.96 44.07 16.56
C VAL A 108 -26.72 44.06 17.89
N LEU A 109 -28.06 44.02 17.83
CA LEU A 109 -28.92 44.04 19.01
C LEU A 109 -28.89 42.70 19.78
N VAL A 110 -28.73 41.57 19.08
CA VAL A 110 -28.56 40.24 19.70
C VAL A 110 -27.20 40.11 20.38
N VAL A 111 -26.11 40.54 19.72
CA VAL A 111 -24.75 40.48 20.27
C VAL A 111 -24.63 41.27 21.59
N LEU A 112 -25.24 42.46 21.66
CA LEU A 112 -25.25 43.29 22.88
C LEU A 112 -26.10 42.70 24.02
N LEU A 113 -27.10 41.85 23.73
CA LEU A 113 -27.91 41.19 24.75
C LEU A 113 -27.22 39.95 25.36
N PHE A 114 -26.48 39.17 24.56
CA PHE A 114 -25.75 38.01 25.06
C PHE A 114 -24.39 38.36 25.70
N GLY A 115 -23.76 39.46 25.30
CA GLY A 115 -22.45 39.89 25.81
C GLY A 115 -22.40 40.23 27.31
N TYR A 116 -23.55 40.42 27.97
CA TYR A 116 -23.62 40.81 29.39
C TYR A 116 -23.79 39.65 30.39
N SER A 117 -23.86 38.39 29.92
CA SER A 117 -24.31 37.24 30.73
C SER A 117 -23.21 36.27 31.19
N ARG A 118 -21.93 36.48 30.85
CA ARG A 118 -20.80 35.63 31.30
C ARG A 118 -19.62 36.44 31.83
N ILE A 119 -19.71 36.85 33.10
CA ILE A 119 -18.55 37.25 33.91
C ILE A 119 -18.62 36.50 35.24
N GLY A 120 -17.65 35.64 35.52
CA GLY A 120 -17.49 34.94 36.80
C GLY A 120 -17.23 33.44 36.67
N GLY A 121 -15.98 33.00 36.86
CA GLY A 121 -15.62 31.57 36.80
C GLY A 121 -14.14 31.28 36.63
N HIS A 122 -13.29 31.71 37.57
CA HIS A 122 -11.87 31.32 37.59
C HIS A 122 -11.71 29.90 38.17
N LYS A 123 -11.07 29.00 37.43
CA LYS A 123 -10.43 27.77 37.95
C LYS A 123 -9.11 27.51 37.22
N ASN A 124 -8.27 26.64 37.78
CA ASN A 124 -6.86 26.50 37.43
C ASN A 124 -6.65 25.60 36.23
N TYR A 125 -5.53 25.80 35.52
CA TYR A 125 -4.97 24.80 34.61
C TYR A 125 -4.59 23.53 35.40
N GLY A 126 -4.98 22.38 34.86
CA GLY A 126 -4.33 21.09 35.06
C GLY A 126 -3.65 20.68 33.76
N GLU A 127 -2.60 19.86 33.87
CA GLU A 127 -1.83 19.36 32.73
C GLU A 127 -2.45 18.03 32.27
N GLU A 128 -3.31 18.08 31.24
CA GLU A 128 -3.97 16.90 30.69
C GLU A 128 -3.09 16.27 29.59
N VAL A 129 -2.66 15.04 29.84
CA VAL A 129 -1.96 14.18 28.88
C VAL A 129 -3.00 13.59 27.92
N TRP A 130 -2.74 13.67 26.62
CA TRP A 130 -3.64 13.17 25.59
C TRP A 130 -3.27 11.74 25.18
N ASP A 131 -4.09 10.76 25.56
CA ASP A 131 -4.02 9.40 25.02
C ASP A 131 -4.51 9.38 23.57
N ALA A 132 -3.66 8.89 22.65
CA ALA A 132 -3.81 9.10 21.21
C ALA A 132 -4.72 8.10 20.47
N GLU A 133 -5.59 7.36 21.16
CA GLU A 133 -6.26 6.18 20.58
C GLU A 133 -7.69 6.40 20.02
N ASN A 134 -8.38 7.48 20.41
CA ASN A 134 -9.78 7.70 19.99
C ASN A 134 -9.88 8.54 18.71
N THR A 135 -9.89 7.87 17.55
CA THR A 135 -10.22 8.51 16.26
C THR A 135 -11.73 8.70 16.13
N TYR A 136 -12.16 9.94 15.91
CA TYR A 136 -13.57 10.37 15.95
C TYR A 136 -14.45 9.82 14.80
N THR A 137 -15.59 9.22 15.17
CA THR A 137 -16.73 8.91 14.29
C THR A 137 -17.85 9.94 14.48
N PRO A 138 -18.45 10.51 13.40
CA PRO A 138 -19.53 11.48 13.55
C PRO A 138 -20.86 10.84 13.97
N SER A 139 -21.44 11.28 15.10
CA SER A 139 -22.84 10.95 15.43
C SER A 139 -23.81 11.69 14.51
N LEU A 140 -24.80 10.98 13.95
CA LEU A 140 -25.87 11.55 13.15
C LEU A 140 -27.11 11.83 14.01
N ASP A 141 -27.06 12.93 14.73
CA ASP A 141 -28.20 13.51 15.44
C ASP A 141 -28.62 14.81 14.73
N ASP A 142 -29.71 14.79 13.94
CA ASP A 142 -30.85 15.68 14.21
C ASP A 142 -32.10 15.37 13.37
N GLU A 143 -33.25 15.72 13.94
CA GLU A 143 -34.61 15.39 13.51
C GLU A 143 -35.15 16.36 12.44
N TYR A 144 -35.47 15.88 11.23
CA TYR A 144 -36.37 16.57 10.28
C TYR A 144 -37.28 15.61 9.50
N SER A 145 -38.47 16.08 9.11
CA SER A 145 -39.60 15.22 8.75
C SER A 145 -40.15 15.40 7.33
N ASN A 146 -40.66 14.29 6.77
CA ASN A 146 -41.54 14.18 5.59
C ASN A 146 -41.02 14.72 4.25
N VAL A 147 -40.29 13.88 3.50
CA VAL A 147 -40.49 13.73 2.05
C VAL A 147 -40.42 12.24 1.70
N ASP A 148 -41.49 11.74 1.05
CA ASP A 148 -41.69 10.48 0.31
C ASP A 148 -41.06 9.15 0.78
N GLU A 149 -41.94 8.15 0.88
CA GLU A 149 -41.72 6.81 1.44
C GLU A 149 -40.86 5.91 0.52
N ILE A 150 -39.67 5.51 0.99
CA ILE A 150 -38.79 4.53 0.32
C ILE A 150 -38.95 3.16 1.00
N ASP A 151 -39.41 2.17 0.24
CA ASP A 151 -39.56 0.79 0.68
C ASP A 151 -38.20 0.08 0.78
N TYR A 152 -37.82 -0.31 2.00
CA TYR A 152 -36.57 -1.03 2.31
C TYR A 152 -36.84 -2.50 2.67
N THR A 153 -37.48 -3.26 1.78
CA THR A 153 -37.59 -4.72 1.92
C THR A 153 -36.52 -5.51 1.14
N SER A 154 -35.64 -6.20 1.88
CA SER A 154 -34.68 -7.27 1.47
C SER A 154 -33.18 -6.87 1.42
N PRO A 155 -32.24 -7.82 1.63
CA PRO A 155 -30.84 -7.53 2.02
C PRO A 155 -29.85 -7.29 0.84
N PRO A 156 -28.63 -6.76 1.11
CA PRO A 156 -27.93 -5.92 0.14
C PRO A 156 -26.90 -6.65 -0.76
N PHE A 157 -27.31 -7.09 -1.95
CA PHE A 157 -26.39 -7.29 -3.09
C PHE A 157 -27.06 -6.99 -4.45
N ARG A 158 -26.30 -6.31 -5.33
CA ARG A 158 -26.60 -5.87 -6.71
C ARG A 158 -27.47 -4.60 -6.92
N PRO A 159 -27.14 -3.76 -7.92
CA PRO A 159 -28.11 -2.91 -8.62
C PRO A 159 -28.89 -3.72 -9.67
N VAL A 160 -29.99 -3.16 -10.18
CA VAL A 160 -30.78 -3.77 -11.27
C VAL A 160 -31.17 -2.70 -12.29
N ASP A 161 -30.73 -2.88 -13.54
CA ASP A 161 -31.19 -2.10 -14.69
C ASP A 161 -32.35 -2.79 -15.44
N SER A 162 -32.98 -2.09 -16.37
CA SER A 162 -34.38 -2.28 -16.74
C SER A 162 -34.70 -3.29 -17.86
N GLU A 163 -35.93 -3.85 -17.75
CA GLU A 163 -36.77 -4.47 -18.80
C GLU A 163 -36.19 -5.57 -19.72
N LEU A 164 -36.74 -6.80 -19.61
CA LEU A 164 -37.63 -7.33 -20.68
C LEU A 164 -38.42 -8.60 -20.26
N GLY A 165 -39.73 -8.61 -20.53
CA GLY A 165 -40.50 -9.80 -20.95
C GLY A 165 -40.81 -10.94 -19.95
N SER A 166 -41.99 -10.90 -19.33
CA SER A 166 -42.71 -12.12 -18.88
C SER A 166 -43.25 -12.94 -20.07
N PRO A 167 -43.55 -14.25 -19.92
CA PRO A 167 -44.91 -14.60 -19.50
C PRO A 167 -45.10 -15.88 -18.65
N ASP A 168 -46.07 -15.77 -17.73
CA ASP A 168 -47.12 -16.74 -17.34
C ASP A 168 -46.88 -18.14 -16.73
N THR A 169 -47.77 -18.40 -15.75
CA THR A 169 -48.34 -19.67 -15.25
C THR A 169 -47.53 -20.62 -14.36
N ASN A 170 -47.95 -20.62 -13.08
CA ASN A 170 -48.40 -21.77 -12.27
C ASN A 170 -47.72 -23.15 -12.43
N ASP A 171 -47.31 -23.74 -11.30
CA ASP A 171 -48.20 -24.66 -10.55
C ASP A 171 -47.76 -24.79 -9.08
N GLU A 172 -48.68 -25.24 -8.22
CA GLU A 172 -48.43 -25.52 -6.78
C GLU A 172 -48.09 -27.01 -6.57
N GLU A 173 -47.05 -27.34 -5.80
CA GLU A 173 -47.09 -28.48 -4.86
C GLU A 173 -45.94 -28.43 -3.82
N SER A 174 -45.93 -29.38 -2.88
CA SER A 174 -45.44 -29.16 -1.50
C SER A 174 -44.39 -30.14 -0.97
N ASP A 175 -43.71 -29.67 0.09
CA ASP A 175 -43.06 -30.42 1.17
C ASP A 175 -41.59 -30.90 0.97
N PRO A 176 -40.76 -30.96 2.04
CA PRO A 176 -39.31 -31.06 1.93
C PRO A 176 -38.72 -32.42 2.31
N THR A 177 -37.45 -32.67 1.97
CA THR A 177 -36.56 -33.42 2.89
C THR A 177 -35.08 -33.13 2.66
N PHE A 178 -34.33 -33.01 3.77
CA PHE A 178 -32.87 -33.02 3.77
C PHE A 178 -32.36 -34.45 3.54
N HIS A 179 -31.37 -34.63 2.67
CA HIS A 179 -30.61 -35.89 2.56
C HIS A 179 -29.13 -35.67 2.86
N ALA A 180 -28.78 -35.81 4.15
CA ALA A 180 -27.43 -36.19 4.54
C ALA A 180 -27.26 -37.71 4.38
N LEU A 181 -26.05 -38.17 4.05
CA LEU A 181 -25.65 -39.58 4.05
C LEU A 181 -24.32 -39.77 4.83
N PRO A 182 -24.04 -40.96 5.38
CA PRO A 182 -23.32 -41.05 6.65
C PRO A 182 -21.95 -41.78 6.60
N PHE A 183 -21.33 -41.78 7.78
CA PHE A 183 -20.12 -42.47 8.24
C PHE A 183 -19.93 -43.93 7.78
N GLU A 184 -18.67 -44.37 7.71
CA GLU A 184 -18.24 -45.68 8.22
C GLU A 184 -16.98 -45.50 9.09
N ASP A 185 -17.06 -45.93 10.35
CA ASP A 185 -15.93 -46.09 11.28
C ASP A 185 -15.44 -47.55 11.26
N ILE A 186 -14.13 -47.77 11.49
CA ILE A 186 -13.58 -49.07 11.86
C ILE A 186 -12.59 -48.86 13.02
N ASP A 187 -12.75 -49.62 14.10
CA ASP A 187 -12.21 -49.27 15.41
C ASP A 187 -11.36 -50.38 16.06
N ASP A 188 -10.48 -49.93 16.96
CA ASP A 188 -9.87 -50.59 18.13
C ASP A 188 -9.09 -51.94 18.02
N HIS A 189 -7.78 -51.92 18.34
CA HIS A 189 -7.24 -52.55 19.58
C HIS A 189 -5.70 -52.61 19.70
N GLY A 190 -5.16 -52.07 20.81
CA GLY A 190 -4.23 -52.83 21.68
C GLY A 190 -2.83 -52.28 22.01
N SER A 191 -2.69 -51.70 23.22
CA SER A 191 -1.47 -51.63 24.10
C SER A 191 -0.14 -51.07 23.54
N VAL A 192 0.42 -49.95 24.03
CA VAL A 192 1.02 -49.69 25.37
C VAL A 192 2.38 -50.40 25.60
N ASP A 193 3.49 -49.64 25.59
CA ASP A 193 4.22 -49.27 26.82
C ASP A 193 5.30 -48.18 26.56
N ASP A 194 5.81 -47.54 27.62
CA ASP A 194 6.76 -46.40 27.57
C ASP A 194 7.93 -46.62 28.55
N ASN A 195 9.19 -46.34 28.14
CA ASN A 195 10.20 -45.74 29.02
C ASN A 195 11.51 -45.26 28.36
N THR A 196 11.84 -44.02 28.67
CA THR A 196 13.16 -43.39 29.00
C THR A 196 14.50 -44.12 28.78
N GLY A 197 15.53 -43.32 28.45
CA GLY A 197 16.95 -43.63 28.63
C GLY A 197 17.71 -42.40 29.15
N PHE A 198 18.84 -42.59 29.86
CA PHE A 198 19.56 -41.51 30.58
C PHE A 198 21.08 -41.78 30.67
N GLU A 199 21.86 -40.71 30.40
CA GLU A 199 23.24 -40.37 30.84
C GLU A 199 24.46 -41.33 30.65
N ASP A 200 25.42 -40.82 29.84
CA ASP A 200 26.83 -40.51 30.13
C ASP A 200 27.87 -41.59 30.56
N ASN A 201 29.02 -41.63 29.86
CA ASN A 201 30.26 -40.97 30.32
C ASN A 201 31.43 -40.99 29.29
N GLU A 202 32.54 -40.32 29.62
CA GLU A 202 33.58 -39.80 28.71
C GLU A 202 34.86 -40.67 28.52
N ASP A 203 35.70 -40.25 27.56
CA ASP A 203 37.13 -39.88 27.73
C ASP A 203 38.34 -40.67 27.10
N LEU A 204 39.09 -39.91 26.29
CA LEU A 204 40.56 -39.72 26.19
C LEU A 204 41.59 -40.66 25.48
N THR A 205 42.66 -39.97 25.02
CA THR A 205 43.99 -40.36 24.47
C THR A 205 44.07 -40.84 22.99
N SER A 206 44.92 -40.31 22.08
CA SER A 206 46.31 -39.72 22.08
C SER A 206 47.44 -40.76 22.04
N ALA A 207 48.52 -40.69 21.25
CA ALA A 207 48.94 -39.94 20.03
C ALA A 207 50.30 -40.54 19.55
N HIS A 208 50.91 -40.14 18.41
CA HIS A 208 52.39 -40.12 18.19
C HIS A 208 52.83 -39.42 16.88
N ASP A 209 54.13 -39.05 16.83
CA ASP A 209 54.84 -38.11 15.92
C ASP A 209 56.32 -38.62 15.74
N PRO A 210 57.38 -37.93 15.21
CA PRO A 210 57.52 -36.56 14.66
C PRO A 210 58.45 -36.35 13.42
N ALA A 211 58.77 -35.07 13.15
CA ALA A 211 59.95 -34.49 12.47
C ALA A 211 60.02 -34.44 10.92
N SER A 212 60.57 -33.39 10.27
CA SER A 212 60.93 -31.99 10.64
C SER A 212 61.20 -31.18 9.32
N ASP A 213 61.76 -29.97 9.19
CA ASP A 213 62.51 -29.03 10.07
C ASP A 213 62.56 -27.58 9.49
N GLU A 214 63.25 -26.65 10.18
CA GLU A 214 63.79 -25.33 9.74
C GLU A 214 62.83 -24.20 9.22
N ALA A 215 62.92 -22.92 9.62
CA ALA A 215 63.62 -22.26 10.74
C ALA A 215 63.11 -20.81 11.00
N GLN A 216 62.94 -20.44 12.29
CA GLN A 216 63.27 -19.16 13.00
C GLN A 216 62.95 -17.79 12.34
N GLY A 217 62.48 -16.73 13.02
CA GLY A 217 62.20 -16.36 14.43
C GLY A 217 61.95 -14.82 14.47
N ALA A 218 61.68 -14.09 15.56
CA ALA A 218 61.39 -14.34 16.98
C ALA A 218 60.63 -13.09 17.53
N ALA A 219 60.13 -13.09 18.77
CA ALA A 219 59.41 -11.94 19.37
C ALA A 219 60.33 -11.09 20.28
N ASP A 220 59.99 -9.80 20.48
CA ASP A 220 59.78 -9.17 21.81
C ASP A 220 59.65 -7.62 21.75
N ALA A 221 58.97 -7.08 22.78
CA ALA A 221 59.01 -5.70 23.32
C ALA A 221 58.36 -4.51 22.57
N ASP A 222 57.80 -3.61 23.38
CA ASP A 222 57.19 -2.32 23.04
C ASP A 222 58.24 -1.22 22.75
N ASP A 223 57.95 -0.29 21.83
CA ASP A 223 57.92 1.15 22.16
C ASP A 223 57.28 2.03 21.04
N ASP A 224 56.91 3.25 21.44
CA ASP A 224 56.40 4.43 20.71
C ASP A 224 56.84 4.65 19.23
N PHE A 225 55.87 4.85 18.32
CA PHE A 225 56.03 5.81 17.20
C PHE A 225 54.70 6.40 16.67
N THR A 226 54.81 7.55 15.97
CA THR A 226 53.72 8.48 15.65
C THR A 226 52.96 8.21 14.33
N GLU A 227 51.88 8.99 14.14
CA GLU A 227 51.09 9.14 12.92
C GLU A 227 51.89 9.06 11.60
N ILE A 228 51.35 8.32 10.64
CA ILE A 228 51.57 8.53 9.20
C ILE A 228 50.18 8.64 8.57
N THR A 229 49.98 9.69 7.78
CA THR A 229 48.72 10.02 7.12
C THR A 229 48.62 9.30 5.76
N ASP A 230 47.69 8.36 5.63
CA ASP A 230 47.31 7.79 4.32
C ASP A 230 46.39 8.76 3.54
N GLU A 231 46.95 9.90 3.13
CA GLU A 231 46.44 10.61 1.96
C GLU A 231 46.85 9.86 0.67
N ALA A 232 46.11 10.10 -0.42
CA ALA A 232 46.40 9.63 -1.78
C ALA A 232 46.17 8.14 -2.12
N TYR A 233 44.95 7.66 -1.87
CA TYR A 233 44.24 6.79 -2.83
C TYR A 233 42.77 7.24 -3.04
N GLN A 234 42.57 8.53 -3.35
CA GLN A 234 41.33 9.02 -3.94
C GLN A 234 41.43 8.95 -5.46
N THR A 235 40.59 8.14 -6.10
CA THR A 235 40.47 8.06 -7.56
C THR A 235 39.00 7.99 -7.99
N GLU A 236 38.41 9.17 -8.21
CA GLU A 236 37.43 9.46 -9.27
C GLU A 236 36.19 8.54 -9.43
N GLU A 237 35.72 7.93 -8.35
CA GLU A 237 34.30 7.59 -8.17
C GLU A 237 33.80 8.26 -6.89
N GLU A 238 33.42 9.55 -6.99
CA GLU A 238 32.68 10.21 -5.92
C GLU A 238 31.28 9.57 -5.85
N GLU A 239 31.03 8.82 -4.77
CA GLU A 239 29.69 8.41 -4.39
C GLU A 239 28.80 9.66 -4.39
N ALA A 240 27.70 9.63 -5.15
CA ALA A 240 26.75 10.74 -5.19
C ALA A 240 26.16 10.93 -3.79
N GLN A 241 26.73 11.87 -3.03
CA GLN A 241 26.28 12.16 -1.67
C GLN A 241 24.81 12.52 -1.74
N VAL A 242 24.00 11.80 -0.95
CA VAL A 242 22.56 12.05 -0.85
C VAL A 242 22.42 13.43 -0.20
N MET A 243 22.26 14.44 -1.03
CA MET A 243 22.08 15.83 -0.60
C MET A 243 20.89 15.88 0.35
N THR A 244 21.02 16.63 1.43
CA THR A 244 19.91 17.03 2.28
C THR A 244 19.87 18.54 2.35
N PHE A 245 18.75 19.11 2.79
CA PHE A 245 18.69 20.55 3.04
C PHE A 245 19.78 21.01 4.02
N GLU A 246 20.12 20.18 5.02
CA GLU A 246 21.19 20.46 5.99
C GLU A 246 22.61 20.39 5.41
N SER A 247 22.82 19.75 4.24
CA SER A 247 24.10 19.70 3.53
C SER A 247 24.18 20.62 2.31
N ASP A 248 23.07 21.25 1.91
CA ASP A 248 22.99 22.10 0.72
C ASP A 248 23.70 23.46 0.94
N PRO A 249 24.79 23.76 0.21
CA PRO A 249 25.55 24.99 0.41
C PRO A 249 24.86 26.23 -0.20
N ASP A 250 23.95 26.05 -1.15
CA ASP A 250 23.15 27.11 -1.75
C ASP A 250 21.82 26.55 -2.31
N PRO A 251 20.75 26.58 -1.51
CA PRO A 251 19.42 26.11 -1.94
C PRO A 251 18.82 26.87 -3.13
N ALA A 252 19.43 27.98 -3.59
CA ALA A 252 19.02 28.68 -4.82
C ALA A 252 19.75 28.20 -6.10
N SER A 253 20.74 27.29 -5.99
CA SER A 253 21.46 26.71 -7.14
C SER A 253 21.65 25.19 -7.02
N THR A 254 22.39 24.60 -7.94
CA THR A 254 22.59 23.14 -8.06
C THR A 254 24.07 22.84 -8.33
N ILE A 255 24.54 21.69 -7.85
CA ILE A 255 25.88 21.17 -8.17
C ILE A 255 25.93 20.47 -9.54
N HIS A 256 24.77 20.13 -10.13
CA HIS A 256 24.69 19.28 -11.32
C HIS A 256 24.92 20.01 -12.65
N CYS A 257 24.66 21.32 -12.73
CA CYS A 257 24.95 22.15 -13.90
C CYS A 257 24.91 23.67 -13.58
N THR A 258 25.46 24.49 -14.48
CA THR A 258 25.45 25.96 -14.35
C THR A 258 24.40 26.67 -15.21
N GLU A 259 23.78 25.96 -16.18
CA GLU A 259 22.80 26.50 -17.12
C GLU A 259 21.62 25.53 -17.22
N ALA A 260 20.39 26.05 -17.26
CA ALA A 260 19.18 25.25 -17.32
C ALA A 260 18.84 24.79 -18.74
N HIS A 261 18.13 23.67 -18.87
CA HIS A 261 17.67 23.15 -20.14
C HIS A 261 16.42 23.91 -20.65
N GLY A 262 16.64 24.82 -21.59
CA GLY A 262 15.56 25.61 -22.21
C GLY A 262 15.10 26.76 -21.32
N ASP A 263 13.80 27.09 -21.39
CA ASP A 263 13.22 28.24 -20.66
C ASP A 263 12.84 27.92 -19.19
N LYS A 264 13.16 26.72 -18.68
CA LYS A 264 12.93 26.33 -17.27
C LYS A 264 13.96 27.02 -16.35
N PRO A 265 13.63 27.41 -15.11
CA PRO A 265 14.61 27.88 -14.14
C PRO A 265 15.52 26.74 -13.66
N LEU A 266 16.76 27.06 -13.30
CA LEU A 266 17.82 26.09 -12.95
C LEU A 266 17.40 25.15 -11.80
N VAL A 267 16.78 25.71 -10.76
CA VAL A 267 16.21 25.00 -9.61
C VAL A 267 14.71 25.30 -9.52
N GLN A 268 13.93 24.30 -9.13
CA GLN A 268 12.51 24.44 -8.76
C GLN A 268 12.25 23.73 -7.44
N TYR A 269 11.39 24.31 -6.61
CA TYR A 269 10.80 23.63 -5.45
C TYR A 269 9.37 23.23 -5.75
N ALA A 270 8.86 22.19 -5.07
CA ALA A 270 7.43 21.90 -5.00
C ALA A 270 7.05 21.40 -3.60
N LEU A 271 5.83 21.75 -3.17
CA LEU A 271 5.29 21.40 -1.85
C LEU A 271 4.04 20.53 -2.04
N THR A 272 4.17 19.24 -1.78
CA THR A 272 3.05 18.30 -1.83
C THR A 272 2.66 17.90 -0.41
N ILE A 273 1.41 18.21 -0.02
CA ILE A 273 0.84 17.86 1.28
C ILE A 273 -0.10 16.67 1.13
N ASP A 274 0.25 15.55 1.77
CA ASP A 274 -0.64 14.40 1.95
C ASP A 274 -1.54 14.62 3.17
N ALA A 275 -2.83 14.78 2.93
CA ALA A 275 -3.85 14.79 3.99
C ALA A 275 -4.44 13.37 4.15
N GLY A 276 -3.70 12.55 4.90
CA GLY A 276 -4.08 11.20 5.31
C GLY A 276 -5.20 11.18 6.36
N SER A 277 -5.86 10.02 6.52
CA SER A 277 -6.95 9.84 7.50
C SER A 277 -6.50 9.94 8.96
N THR A 278 -5.23 9.60 9.24
CA THR A 278 -4.65 9.53 10.60
C THR A 278 -3.63 10.63 10.90
N GLY A 279 -3.15 11.35 9.88
CA GLY A 279 -2.17 12.42 10.00
C GLY A 279 -1.91 13.09 8.66
N SER A 280 -1.44 14.33 8.71
CA SER A 280 -1.08 15.13 7.54
C SER A 280 0.45 15.20 7.40
N ARG A 281 0.97 15.20 6.17
CA ARG A 281 2.41 15.18 5.87
C ARG A 281 2.74 16.26 4.83
N ILE A 282 3.93 16.83 4.87
CA ILE A 282 4.48 17.66 3.79
C ILE A 282 5.77 17.06 3.27
N HIS A 283 5.88 17.11 1.95
CA HIS A 283 7.08 16.75 1.21
C HIS A 283 7.54 18.01 0.48
N VAL A 284 8.76 18.47 0.80
CA VAL A 284 9.40 19.64 0.21
C VAL A 284 10.48 19.14 -0.73
N TYR A 285 10.18 19.11 -2.03
CA TYR A 285 11.11 18.61 -3.05
C TYR A 285 11.93 19.74 -3.66
N LYS A 286 13.24 19.55 -3.81
CA LYS A 286 14.12 20.37 -4.66
C LYS A 286 14.45 19.61 -5.94
N PHE A 287 14.18 20.23 -7.08
CA PHE A 287 14.49 19.70 -8.41
C PHE A 287 15.48 20.61 -9.14
N HIS A 288 16.32 20.03 -10.00
CA HIS A 288 17.14 20.75 -10.98
C HIS A 288 16.68 20.46 -12.41
N ASN A 289 16.80 21.45 -13.29
CA ASN A 289 16.45 21.34 -14.72
C ASN A 289 17.70 21.33 -15.61
N CYS A 290 18.66 20.44 -15.30
CA CYS A 290 19.86 20.26 -16.12
C CYS A 290 19.61 19.43 -17.39
N GLY A 291 18.62 18.54 -17.35
CA GLY A 291 18.11 17.80 -18.52
C GLY A 291 16.74 18.33 -18.98
N PRO A 292 16.19 17.81 -20.09
CA PRO A 292 14.80 18.06 -20.50
C PRO A 292 13.78 17.76 -19.39
N SER A 293 14.09 16.77 -18.55
CA SER A 293 13.29 16.32 -17.41
C SER A 293 13.73 17.00 -16.12
N PRO A 294 12.79 17.41 -15.23
CA PRO A 294 13.14 17.78 -13.85
C PRO A 294 13.70 16.56 -13.11
N GLN A 295 14.87 16.74 -12.48
CA GLN A 295 15.57 15.70 -11.72
C GLN A 295 15.61 16.08 -10.23
N LEU A 296 15.27 15.13 -9.36
CA LEU A 296 15.17 15.35 -7.91
C LEU A 296 16.57 15.38 -7.26
N GLU A 297 16.87 16.46 -6.53
CA GLU A 297 18.04 16.51 -5.65
C GLU A 297 17.72 15.87 -4.29
N TYR A 298 16.67 16.36 -3.61
CA TYR A 298 16.31 15.90 -2.27
C TYR A 298 14.86 16.21 -1.86
N GLU A 299 14.44 15.55 -0.78
CA GLU A 299 13.18 15.77 -0.06
C GLU A 299 13.47 16.20 1.38
N THR A 300 12.80 17.25 1.86
CA THR A 300 12.59 17.47 3.31
C THR A 300 11.17 17.05 3.68
N PHE A 301 11.05 16.14 4.65
CA PHE A 301 9.78 15.55 5.07
C PHE A 301 9.38 15.96 6.49
N LYS A 302 8.08 16.16 6.74
CA LYS A 302 7.51 16.36 8.08
C LYS A 302 6.07 15.88 8.17
N SER A 303 5.67 15.41 9.34
CA SER A 303 4.30 14.92 9.60
C SER A 303 3.70 15.49 10.90
N VAL A 304 2.38 15.59 10.94
CA VAL A 304 1.56 15.95 12.12
C VAL A 304 0.39 14.98 12.27
N GLN A 305 -0.15 14.90 13.48
CA GLN A 305 -1.37 14.14 13.80
C GLN A 305 -2.28 15.00 14.70
N PRO A 306 -3.62 14.83 14.64
CA PRO A 306 -4.36 13.93 13.76
C PRO A 306 -4.43 14.43 12.30
N GLY A 307 -5.09 13.67 11.43
CA GLY A 307 -5.38 14.08 10.04
C GLY A 307 -6.60 15.01 9.93
N LEU A 308 -6.78 15.67 8.78
CA LEU A 308 -7.85 16.66 8.56
C LEU A 308 -9.25 16.15 8.93
N SER A 309 -9.54 14.85 8.73
CA SER A 309 -10.84 14.24 9.03
C SER A 309 -11.22 14.23 10.51
N ALA A 310 -10.26 14.36 11.45
CA ALA A 310 -10.56 14.52 12.87
C ALA A 310 -11.21 15.89 13.19
N HIS A 311 -11.06 16.86 12.30
CA HIS A 311 -11.60 18.21 12.43
C HIS A 311 -12.90 18.41 11.61
N ALA A 312 -13.65 17.33 11.37
CA ALA A 312 -14.87 17.30 10.53
C ALA A 312 -15.91 18.41 10.80
N ARG A 313 -15.98 18.92 12.04
CA ARG A 313 -16.92 19.97 12.49
C ARG A 313 -16.27 21.35 12.71
N ASP A 314 -14.97 21.51 12.42
CA ASP A 314 -14.24 22.78 12.50
C ASP A 314 -13.19 22.90 11.36
N PRO A 315 -13.60 23.41 10.18
CA PRO A 315 -12.70 23.63 9.04
C PRO A 315 -11.51 24.55 9.33
N THR A 316 -11.67 25.54 10.20
CA THR A 316 -10.59 26.50 10.53
C THR A 316 -9.53 25.83 11.40
N ALA A 317 -9.92 24.95 12.33
CA ALA A 317 -8.98 24.07 13.02
C ALA A 317 -8.34 23.05 12.08
N ALA A 318 -9.10 22.47 11.14
CA ALA A 318 -8.58 21.56 10.11
C ALA A 318 -7.45 22.21 9.31
N ALA A 319 -7.67 23.42 8.77
CA ALA A 319 -6.66 24.15 8.03
C ALA A 319 -5.48 24.61 8.91
N ALA A 320 -5.74 25.01 10.17
CA ALA A 320 -4.69 25.38 11.11
C ALA A 320 -3.75 24.21 11.50
N SER A 321 -4.23 22.96 11.43
CA SER A 321 -3.38 21.78 11.67
C SER A 321 -2.18 21.67 10.72
N LEU A 322 -2.24 22.31 9.54
CA LEU A 322 -1.19 22.30 8.53
C LEU A 322 -0.11 23.39 8.75
N ASP A 323 -0.32 24.37 9.64
CA ASP A 323 0.66 25.43 9.88
C ASP A 323 2.07 24.91 10.27
N PRO A 324 2.24 23.89 11.14
CA PRO A 324 3.57 23.37 11.49
C PRO A 324 4.30 22.70 10.30
N LEU A 325 3.55 22.26 9.29
CA LEU A 325 4.10 21.72 8.04
C LEU A 325 4.57 22.84 7.12
N LEU A 326 3.75 23.89 6.95
CA LEU A 326 4.07 25.04 6.10
C LEU A 326 5.23 25.89 6.66
N GLN A 327 5.39 25.93 8.00
CA GLN A 327 6.60 26.45 8.65
C GLN A 327 7.88 25.69 8.24
N GLU A 328 7.79 24.40 7.92
CA GLU A 328 8.93 23.63 7.43
C GLU A 328 9.31 24.03 6.00
N ALA A 329 8.30 24.19 5.13
CA ALA A 329 8.52 24.71 3.79
C ALA A 329 9.15 26.12 3.81
N VAL A 330 8.75 26.99 4.74
CA VAL A 330 9.36 28.33 4.92
C VAL A 330 10.82 28.26 5.44
N ARG A 331 11.19 27.22 6.20
CA ARG A 331 12.59 26.94 6.59
C ARG A 331 13.44 26.51 5.40
N VAL A 332 12.89 25.65 4.54
CA VAL A 332 13.63 24.98 3.45
C VAL A 332 13.70 25.82 2.18
N VAL A 333 12.61 26.49 1.79
CA VAL A 333 12.52 27.23 0.52
C VAL A 333 13.03 28.68 0.69
N PRO A 334 14.07 29.09 -0.07
CA PRO A 334 14.58 30.46 -0.07
C PRO A 334 13.50 31.51 -0.34
N GLU A 335 13.56 32.64 0.36
CA GLU A 335 12.64 33.77 0.25
C GLU A 335 12.44 34.23 -1.22
N SER A 336 13.51 34.22 -2.01
CA SER A 336 13.50 34.54 -3.45
C SER A 336 12.76 33.54 -4.35
N LEU A 337 12.47 32.33 -3.86
CA LEU A 337 11.83 31.24 -4.61
C LEU A 337 10.41 30.91 -4.13
N ARG A 338 10.01 31.32 -2.92
CA ARG A 338 8.68 31.00 -2.34
C ARG A 338 7.54 31.42 -3.28
N GLY A 339 7.57 32.65 -3.76
CA GLY A 339 6.57 33.19 -4.69
C GLY A 339 6.53 32.51 -6.07
N CYS A 340 7.51 31.66 -6.40
CA CYS A 340 7.52 30.79 -7.58
C CYS A 340 7.33 29.30 -7.24
N THR A 341 7.15 28.94 -5.96
CA THR A 341 7.06 27.55 -5.48
C THR A 341 5.59 27.14 -5.36
N PRO A 342 5.12 26.16 -6.15
CA PRO A 342 3.74 25.69 -6.07
C PRO A 342 3.52 24.82 -4.83
N VAL A 343 2.33 24.96 -4.24
CA VAL A 343 1.83 24.12 -3.15
C VAL A 343 0.52 23.44 -3.53
N GLU A 344 0.43 22.14 -3.23
CA GLU A 344 -0.79 21.36 -3.33
C GLU A 344 -1.10 20.62 -2.03
N VAL A 345 -2.40 20.46 -1.73
CA VAL A 345 -2.93 19.60 -0.67
C VAL A 345 -3.85 18.58 -1.31
N LYS A 346 -3.56 17.31 -1.09
CA LYS A 346 -4.35 16.20 -1.60
C LYS A 346 -4.88 15.40 -0.42
N ALA A 347 -6.20 15.47 -0.23
CA ALA A 347 -6.88 14.63 0.72
C ALA A 347 -7.10 13.22 0.14
N THR A 348 -6.81 12.21 0.94
CA THR A 348 -7.00 10.80 0.56
C THR A 348 -8.43 10.33 0.86
N ALA A 349 -8.69 9.02 0.71
CA ALA A 349 -9.99 8.42 1.00
C ALA A 349 -10.54 8.71 2.42
N GLY A 350 -9.72 9.12 3.38
CA GLY A 350 -10.15 9.52 4.73
C GLY A 350 -11.16 10.68 4.72
N LEU A 351 -10.90 11.74 3.94
CA LEU A 351 -11.78 12.91 3.93
C LEU A 351 -13.10 12.61 3.22
N ARG A 352 -13.09 11.85 2.12
CA ARG A 352 -14.28 11.41 1.36
C ARG A 352 -15.40 10.87 2.26
N LEU A 353 -15.01 10.15 3.31
CA LEU A 353 -15.89 9.41 4.19
C LEU A 353 -16.65 10.31 5.20
N LEU A 354 -16.35 11.61 5.26
CA LEU A 354 -17.13 12.57 6.06
C LEU A 354 -18.46 12.98 5.40
N GLY A 355 -18.58 12.86 4.08
CA GLY A 355 -19.65 13.49 3.30
C GLY A 355 -19.16 14.68 2.49
N GLN A 356 -19.92 15.06 1.46
CA GLN A 356 -19.50 16.08 0.48
C GLN A 356 -19.40 17.48 1.09
N GLN A 357 -20.30 17.83 2.02
CA GLN A 357 -20.40 19.19 2.56
C GLN A 357 -19.25 19.49 3.53
N GLU A 358 -18.98 18.56 4.44
CA GLU A 358 -17.89 18.57 5.42
C GLU A 358 -16.54 18.56 4.71
N SER A 359 -16.38 17.68 3.71
CA SER A 359 -15.16 17.62 2.89
C SER A 359 -14.88 18.94 2.19
N GLN A 360 -15.87 19.52 1.51
CA GLN A 360 -15.68 20.75 0.75
C GLN A 360 -15.40 21.94 1.67
N ALA A 361 -16.08 22.04 2.80
CA ALA A 361 -15.84 23.11 3.78
C ALA A 361 -14.39 23.09 4.32
N ILE A 362 -13.82 21.90 4.55
CA ILE A 362 -12.40 21.74 4.94
C ILE A 362 -11.47 22.15 3.79
N LEU A 363 -11.73 21.71 2.55
CA LEU A 363 -10.89 22.04 1.40
C LEU A 363 -10.91 23.54 1.05
N ASP A 364 -12.09 24.18 1.13
CA ASP A 364 -12.25 25.62 0.89
C ASP A 364 -11.46 26.45 1.90
N GLU A 365 -11.47 26.08 3.19
CA GLU A 365 -10.74 26.78 4.25
C GLU A 365 -9.23 26.46 4.24
N VAL A 366 -8.83 25.24 3.84
CA VAL A 366 -7.42 24.90 3.57
C VAL A 366 -6.88 25.75 2.42
N ARG A 367 -7.63 25.86 1.31
CA ARG A 367 -7.29 26.74 0.18
C ARG A 367 -7.18 28.20 0.62
N ASN A 368 -8.21 28.72 1.28
CA ASN A 368 -8.24 30.09 1.81
C ASN A 368 -6.99 30.36 2.66
N ARG A 369 -6.66 29.48 3.61
CA ARG A 369 -5.49 29.62 4.48
C ARG A 369 -4.17 29.61 3.73
N LEU A 370 -4.01 28.76 2.72
CA LEU A 370 -2.82 28.77 1.85
C LEU A 370 -2.71 30.09 1.09
N GLU A 371 -3.80 30.55 0.48
CA GLU A 371 -3.86 31.78 -0.33
C GLU A 371 -3.73 33.07 0.51
N THR A 372 -4.04 33.06 1.82
CA THR A 372 -3.98 34.27 2.68
C THR A 372 -2.79 34.34 3.65
N ASN A 373 -2.20 33.21 4.05
CA ASN A 373 -1.21 33.18 5.15
C ASN A 373 0.21 32.83 4.72
N TRP A 374 0.42 32.37 3.48
CA TRP A 374 1.70 31.78 3.04
C TRP A 374 2.16 32.33 1.69
N GLU A 375 3.48 32.42 1.50
CA GLU A 375 4.11 33.04 0.33
C GLU A 375 4.26 32.05 -0.85
N PHE A 376 3.38 31.04 -0.97
CA PHE A 376 3.48 29.94 -1.93
C PHE A 376 2.34 29.96 -2.96
N VAL A 377 2.57 29.38 -4.15
CA VAL A 377 1.62 29.45 -5.28
C VAL A 377 0.59 28.33 -5.22
N VAL A 378 -0.69 28.66 -4.97
CA VAL A 378 -1.80 27.70 -5.02
C VAL A 378 -2.27 27.50 -6.47
N GLY A 379 -1.73 26.49 -7.14
CA GLY A 379 -1.85 26.27 -8.59
C GLY A 379 -3.23 25.83 -9.10
N GLY A 380 -4.12 26.78 -9.37
CA GLY A 380 -5.41 26.52 -10.04
C GLY A 380 -6.40 25.71 -9.18
N GLU A 381 -7.46 25.16 -9.80
CA GLU A 381 -8.55 24.50 -9.07
C GLU A 381 -8.13 23.17 -8.40
N ARG A 382 -7.25 22.37 -9.04
CA ARG A 382 -6.79 21.07 -8.52
C ARG A 382 -5.68 21.14 -7.45
N ALA A 383 -5.18 22.32 -7.09
CA ALA A 383 -4.16 22.45 -6.04
C ALA A 383 -4.64 21.98 -4.65
N VAL A 384 -5.93 22.17 -4.32
CA VAL A 384 -6.51 21.70 -3.05
C VAL A 384 -7.74 20.86 -3.38
N GLU A 385 -7.61 19.54 -3.28
CA GLU A 385 -8.62 18.58 -3.73
C GLU A 385 -8.58 17.26 -2.95
N ILE A 386 -9.56 16.39 -3.20
CA ILE A 386 -9.46 14.96 -2.85
C ILE A 386 -8.89 14.21 -4.05
N MET A 387 -7.71 13.62 -3.92
CA MET A 387 -7.07 12.85 -4.99
C MET A 387 -7.87 11.57 -5.30
N ASP A 388 -8.14 11.27 -6.57
CA ASP A 388 -8.75 10.00 -6.99
C ASP A 388 -7.89 8.82 -6.54
N GLY A 389 -8.49 7.71 -6.08
CA GLY A 389 -7.74 6.50 -5.75
C GLY A 389 -6.98 5.93 -6.95
N LYS A 390 -7.44 6.25 -8.17
CA LYS A 390 -6.75 6.03 -9.45
C LYS A 390 -5.47 6.85 -9.57
N ASP A 391 -5.53 8.15 -9.26
CA ASP A 391 -4.38 9.05 -9.28
C ASP A 391 -3.38 8.65 -8.18
N GLU A 392 -3.87 8.34 -6.98
CA GLU A 392 -3.11 7.92 -5.79
C GLU A 392 -2.20 6.70 -6.08
N GLY A 393 -2.76 5.61 -6.62
CA GLY A 393 -1.98 4.43 -6.97
C GLY A 393 -0.96 4.68 -8.09
N VAL A 394 -1.32 5.47 -9.11
CA VAL A 394 -0.44 5.72 -10.27
C VAL A 394 0.71 6.65 -9.90
N TYR A 395 0.47 7.69 -9.10
CA TYR A 395 1.56 8.53 -8.60
C TYR A 395 2.51 7.75 -7.67
N ALA A 396 2.01 6.82 -6.84
CA ALA A 396 2.87 5.94 -6.03
C ALA A 396 3.71 5.00 -6.91
N TRP A 397 3.14 4.49 -8.00
CA TRP A 397 3.88 3.73 -9.02
C TRP A 397 4.98 4.56 -9.70
N ILE A 398 4.70 5.84 -10.01
CA ILE A 398 5.68 6.77 -10.57
C ILE A 398 6.82 7.01 -9.57
N THR A 399 6.53 7.36 -8.31
CA THR A 399 7.54 7.54 -7.25
C THR A 399 8.51 6.36 -7.18
N ALA A 400 7.98 5.14 -7.06
CA ALA A 400 8.79 3.94 -6.88
C ALA A 400 9.70 3.64 -8.08
N ASN A 401 9.15 3.71 -9.30
CA ASN A 401 9.91 3.40 -10.51
C ASN A 401 10.91 4.52 -10.89
N TYR A 402 10.59 5.78 -10.58
CA TYR A 402 11.48 6.92 -10.79
C TYR A 402 12.70 6.85 -9.85
N LEU A 403 12.48 6.66 -8.54
CA LEU A 403 13.57 6.55 -7.57
C LEU A 403 14.50 5.36 -7.87
N LEU A 404 13.97 4.28 -8.47
CA LEU A 404 14.74 3.11 -8.91
C LEU A 404 15.27 3.17 -10.36
N ASN A 405 15.17 4.32 -11.03
CA ASN A 405 15.65 4.56 -12.41
C ASN A 405 15.12 3.54 -13.46
N LYS A 406 13.84 3.16 -13.33
CA LYS A 406 13.10 2.29 -14.27
C LYS A 406 12.17 3.08 -15.20
N ILE A 407 11.91 4.35 -14.87
CA ILE A 407 11.21 5.32 -15.71
C ILE A 407 11.88 6.68 -15.59
N GLY A 408 11.78 7.51 -16.63
CA GLY A 408 12.41 8.83 -16.68
C GLY A 408 13.65 8.87 -17.57
N GLU A 409 14.38 9.98 -17.48
CA GLU A 409 15.63 10.18 -18.21
C GLU A 409 16.76 9.33 -17.60
N GLY A 410 17.48 8.59 -18.44
CA GLY A 410 18.57 7.69 -17.99
C GLY A 410 18.12 6.30 -17.52
N ALA A 411 16.84 5.94 -17.64
CA ALA A 411 16.34 4.61 -17.30
C ALA A 411 16.77 3.55 -18.35
N GLU A 412 17.70 2.67 -17.98
CA GLU A 412 18.14 1.55 -18.83
C GLU A 412 17.30 0.27 -18.65
N ASP A 413 16.69 0.08 -17.47
CA ASP A 413 15.89 -1.09 -17.13
C ASP A 413 14.41 -0.84 -17.44
N THR A 414 13.81 -1.69 -18.29
CA THR A 414 12.41 -1.60 -18.70
C THR A 414 11.44 -2.38 -17.81
N ASP A 415 11.92 -3.26 -16.93
CA ASP A 415 11.06 -4.13 -16.10
C ASP A 415 10.60 -3.34 -14.86
N THR A 416 9.48 -2.64 -14.99
CA THR A 416 8.88 -1.82 -13.91
C THR A 416 8.42 -2.65 -12.71
N LEU A 417 8.23 -2.02 -11.55
CA LEU A 417 7.64 -2.65 -10.36
C LEU A 417 6.11 -2.62 -10.42
N ALA A 418 5.48 -3.57 -9.70
CA ALA A 418 4.13 -3.38 -9.20
C ALA A 418 4.20 -2.65 -7.85
N VAL A 419 3.28 -1.72 -7.62
CA VAL A 419 3.12 -1.03 -6.33
C VAL A 419 1.76 -1.40 -5.74
N MET A 420 1.76 -1.73 -4.44
CA MET A 420 0.57 -1.98 -3.64
C MET A 420 0.60 -1.06 -2.42
N ASP A 421 -0.35 -0.14 -2.35
CA ASP A 421 -0.51 0.77 -1.22
C ASP A 421 -1.67 0.30 -0.32
N LEU A 422 -1.53 0.53 0.98
CA LEU A 422 -2.52 0.17 1.98
C LEU A 422 -2.68 1.35 2.93
N GLY A 423 -3.60 2.24 2.59
CA GLY A 423 -4.04 3.35 3.43
C GLY A 423 -5.03 2.89 4.52
N GLY A 424 -5.51 3.85 5.31
CA GLY A 424 -6.49 3.57 6.36
C GLY A 424 -7.90 3.23 5.81
N ALA A 425 -8.26 3.79 4.66
CA ALA A 425 -9.62 3.73 4.09
C ALA A 425 -9.73 2.98 2.76
N SER A 426 -8.65 2.88 1.99
CA SER A 426 -8.54 2.16 0.72
C SER A 426 -7.22 1.40 0.63
N THR A 427 -7.15 0.42 -0.29
CA THR A 427 -5.90 -0.17 -0.77
C THR A 427 -5.85 -0.06 -2.28
N GLN A 428 -4.66 0.16 -2.82
CA GLN A 428 -4.41 0.48 -4.23
C GLN A 428 -3.43 -0.55 -4.79
N ILE A 429 -3.58 -0.90 -6.07
CA ILE A 429 -2.64 -1.77 -6.78
C ILE A 429 -2.43 -1.24 -8.21
N VAL A 430 -1.17 -1.09 -8.61
CA VAL A 430 -0.79 -0.61 -9.95
C VAL A 430 0.42 -1.38 -10.49
N PHE A 431 0.33 -1.83 -11.74
CA PHE A 431 1.44 -2.50 -12.45
C PHE A 431 1.30 -2.38 -13.98
N GLU A 432 2.40 -2.63 -14.70
CA GLU A 432 2.44 -2.72 -16.16
C GLU A 432 2.28 -4.21 -16.58
N PRO A 433 1.08 -4.68 -16.98
CA PRO A 433 0.86 -6.07 -17.36
C PRO A 433 1.55 -6.39 -18.70
N THR A 434 2.44 -7.37 -18.70
CA THR A 434 3.07 -7.90 -19.92
C THR A 434 2.29 -9.10 -20.44
N PHE A 435 1.79 -9.03 -21.67
CA PHE A 435 1.09 -10.14 -22.32
C PHE A 435 2.01 -10.87 -23.32
N PRO A 436 1.89 -12.19 -23.52
CA PRO A 436 2.69 -12.92 -24.51
C PRO A 436 2.44 -12.37 -25.92
N ALA A 437 3.51 -12.13 -26.69
CA ALA A 437 3.43 -11.51 -28.02
C ALA A 437 2.80 -12.42 -29.11
N ASP A 438 2.50 -13.67 -28.77
CA ASP A 438 1.74 -14.65 -29.56
C ASP A 438 0.30 -14.86 -29.06
N SER A 439 -0.15 -14.06 -28.08
CA SER A 439 -1.51 -14.06 -27.53
C SER A 439 -2.36 -12.92 -28.12
N GLU A 440 -3.67 -13.15 -28.25
CA GLU A 440 -4.67 -12.09 -28.54
C GLU A 440 -5.18 -11.42 -27.24
N GLN A 441 -4.53 -11.67 -26.10
CA GLN A 441 -4.86 -11.05 -24.81
C GLN A 441 -4.25 -9.65 -24.70
N GLU A 442 -5.11 -8.66 -24.44
CA GLU A 442 -4.72 -7.31 -24.07
C GLU A 442 -5.38 -6.93 -22.73
N LEU A 443 -4.93 -5.82 -22.12
CA LEU A 443 -5.63 -5.23 -20.99
C LEU A 443 -6.99 -4.70 -21.45
N VAL A 444 -8.07 -5.12 -20.78
CA VAL A 444 -9.45 -4.76 -21.12
C VAL A 444 -9.67 -3.24 -21.06
N GLU A 445 -10.60 -2.73 -21.87
CA GLU A 445 -10.98 -1.31 -21.82
C GLU A 445 -11.87 -1.02 -20.61
N GLY A 446 -11.53 0.05 -19.86
CA GLY A 446 -12.27 0.49 -18.69
C GLY A 446 -11.43 1.39 -17.79
N GLU A 447 -12.00 1.86 -16.68
CA GLU A 447 -11.31 2.79 -15.77
C GLU A 447 -10.00 2.26 -15.19
N HIS A 448 -9.87 0.92 -15.09
CA HIS A 448 -8.67 0.23 -14.63
C HIS A 448 -7.49 0.29 -15.61
N LYS A 449 -7.71 0.67 -16.88
CA LYS A 449 -6.68 0.82 -17.91
C LYS A 449 -6.18 2.27 -17.92
N TYR A 450 -4.96 2.49 -17.45
CA TYR A 450 -4.34 3.81 -17.38
C TYR A 450 -3.24 3.94 -18.44
N ALA A 451 -3.44 4.85 -19.39
CA ALA A 451 -2.41 5.22 -20.36
C ALA A 451 -1.56 6.37 -19.79
N LEU A 452 -0.32 6.07 -19.42
CA LEU A 452 0.63 7.04 -18.87
C LEU A 452 1.74 7.28 -19.90
N THR A 453 1.94 8.52 -20.29
CA THR A 453 3.26 8.95 -20.81
C THR A 453 4.09 9.40 -19.62
N PHE A 454 5.37 9.06 -19.57
CA PHE A 454 6.35 9.61 -18.61
C PHE A 454 7.77 9.51 -19.18
N GLY A 455 8.60 10.54 -19.02
CA GLY A 455 9.99 10.54 -19.52
C GLY A 455 10.16 10.29 -21.03
N GLY A 456 9.12 10.55 -21.84
CA GLY A 456 9.10 10.25 -23.27
C GLY A 456 8.80 8.79 -23.65
N LYS A 457 8.54 7.90 -22.68
CA LYS A 457 8.00 6.54 -22.90
C LYS A 457 6.49 6.51 -22.60
N ASP A 458 5.74 5.77 -23.41
CA ASP A 458 4.35 5.40 -23.12
C ASP A 458 4.28 4.06 -22.37
N PHE A 459 3.38 4.00 -21.38
CA PHE A 459 3.09 2.86 -20.52
C PHE A 459 1.59 2.59 -20.51
N THR A 460 1.19 1.33 -20.45
CA THR A 460 -0.21 0.92 -20.24
C THR A 460 -0.29 0.16 -18.92
N LEU A 461 -0.77 0.83 -17.88
CA LEU A 461 -0.87 0.28 -16.54
C LEU A 461 -2.26 -0.30 -16.30
N TYR A 462 -2.32 -1.41 -15.56
CA TYR A 462 -3.49 -1.74 -14.76
C TYR A 462 -3.42 -0.95 -13.45
N GLN A 463 -4.55 -0.36 -13.04
CA GLN A 463 -4.72 0.28 -11.74
C GLN A 463 -6.07 -0.11 -11.11
N HIS A 464 -6.13 -0.24 -9.79
CA HIS A 464 -7.38 -0.22 -9.04
C HIS A 464 -7.22 0.35 -7.63
N SER A 465 -8.30 0.91 -7.07
CA SER A 465 -8.40 1.37 -5.68
C SER A 465 -9.65 0.82 -5.00
N TYR A 466 -9.45 -0.09 -4.05
CA TYR A 466 -10.50 -0.76 -3.29
C TYR A 466 -10.92 0.10 -2.09
N LEU A 467 -11.81 1.06 -2.32
CA LEU A 467 -12.41 1.85 -1.24
C LEU A 467 -13.19 0.94 -0.27
N GLY A 468 -12.96 1.12 1.04
CA GLY A 468 -13.51 0.24 2.08
C GLY A 468 -12.59 -0.92 2.49
N TYR A 469 -11.51 -1.17 1.75
CA TYR A 469 -10.53 -2.23 2.02
C TYR A 469 -9.17 -1.71 2.52
N GLY A 470 -9.08 -0.44 2.92
CA GLY A 470 -7.96 0.05 3.72
C GLY A 470 -7.99 -0.51 5.15
N LEU A 471 -6.84 -0.52 5.84
CA LEU A 471 -6.65 -1.30 7.07
C LEU A 471 -7.68 -1.02 8.17
N MET A 472 -8.04 0.26 8.38
CA MET A 472 -9.01 0.64 9.42
C MET A 472 -10.45 0.30 9.05
N ARG A 473 -10.77 0.26 7.74
CA ARG A 473 -12.06 -0.23 7.26
C ARG A 473 -12.12 -1.76 7.23
N ALA A 474 -11.00 -2.46 7.02
CA ALA A 474 -10.91 -3.91 7.18
C ALA A 474 -11.15 -4.33 8.65
N ARG A 475 -10.47 -3.70 9.61
CA ARG A 475 -10.72 -3.86 11.07
C ARG A 475 -12.21 -3.71 11.41
N ARG A 476 -12.79 -2.56 11.06
CA ARG A 476 -14.22 -2.24 11.25
C ARG A 476 -15.14 -3.32 10.69
N SER A 477 -14.89 -3.80 9.46
CA SER A 477 -15.72 -4.82 8.82
C SER A 477 -15.60 -6.18 9.52
N VAL A 478 -14.39 -6.58 9.92
CA VAL A 478 -14.14 -7.81 10.69
C VAL A 478 -14.82 -7.73 12.06
N HIS A 479 -14.67 -6.63 12.80
CA HIS A 479 -15.31 -6.47 14.12
C HIS A 479 -16.84 -6.53 14.05
N ASN A 480 -17.44 -5.80 13.09
CA ASN A 480 -18.89 -5.85 12.87
C ASN A 480 -19.36 -7.27 12.49
N LEU A 481 -18.62 -8.00 11.65
CA LEU A 481 -18.95 -9.39 11.28
C LEU A 481 -18.82 -10.37 12.47
N VAL A 482 -17.77 -10.24 13.29
CA VAL A 482 -17.59 -11.07 14.50
C VAL A 482 -18.74 -10.83 15.49
N ALA A 483 -19.08 -9.59 15.80
CA ALA A 483 -20.17 -9.28 16.72
C ALA A 483 -21.54 -9.74 16.19
N PHE A 484 -21.79 -9.55 14.88
CA PHE A 484 -23.01 -10.01 14.21
C PHE A 484 -23.14 -11.53 14.23
N THR A 485 -22.08 -12.28 13.90
CA THR A 485 -22.11 -13.75 13.95
C THR A 485 -22.22 -14.30 15.38
N TRP A 486 -21.62 -13.61 16.36
CA TRP A 486 -21.71 -13.98 17.77
C TRP A 486 -23.13 -13.82 18.35
N SER A 487 -23.86 -12.75 18.02
CA SER A 487 -25.18 -12.50 18.63
C SER A 487 -26.24 -13.53 18.23
N PHE A 488 -26.21 -14.05 16.99
CA PHE A 488 -27.03 -15.21 16.61
C PHE A 488 -26.74 -16.46 17.46
N GLY A 489 -25.50 -16.62 17.93
CA GLY A 489 -25.08 -17.75 18.77
C GLY A 489 -25.58 -17.67 20.22
N GLN A 490 -25.94 -16.48 20.72
CA GLN A 490 -26.51 -16.30 22.07
C GLN A 490 -28.04 -16.39 22.09
N GLY A 491 -28.70 -16.06 20.96
CA GLY A 491 -30.15 -16.00 20.82
C GLY A 491 -30.71 -14.64 21.23
N ASP A 492 -31.44 -14.00 20.29
CA ASP A 492 -32.25 -12.78 20.44
C ASP A 492 -31.65 -11.58 21.22
N VAL A 493 -30.32 -11.50 21.40
CA VAL A 493 -29.64 -10.29 21.87
C VAL A 493 -29.80 -9.21 20.79
N ALA A 494 -30.60 -8.17 21.09
CA ALA A 494 -30.84 -7.09 20.16
C ALA A 494 -29.56 -6.24 19.98
N TRP A 495 -29.34 -5.74 18.76
CA TRP A 495 -28.13 -4.96 18.46
C TRP A 495 -28.01 -3.70 19.33
N ASP A 496 -29.12 -3.03 19.59
CA ASP A 496 -29.16 -1.79 20.38
C ASP A 496 -29.06 -2.03 21.90
N GLU A 497 -28.98 -3.30 22.34
CA GLU A 497 -28.68 -3.71 23.73
C GLU A 497 -27.19 -3.99 23.94
N LEU A 498 -26.38 -4.02 22.87
CA LEU A 498 -24.93 -4.19 22.95
C LEU A 498 -24.26 -3.02 23.68
N ASN A 499 -23.34 -3.35 24.59
CA ASN A 499 -22.65 -2.40 25.47
C ASN A 499 -21.32 -3.00 25.99
N ASP A 500 -20.46 -2.17 26.60
CA ASP A 500 -19.12 -2.54 27.05
C ASP A 500 -19.07 -3.69 28.08
N GLU A 501 -20.16 -4.01 28.81
CA GLU A 501 -20.23 -5.17 29.72
C GLU A 501 -20.30 -6.51 28.98
N ILE A 502 -20.54 -6.51 27.66
CA ILE A 502 -20.62 -7.71 26.83
C ILE A 502 -19.24 -8.08 26.29
N GLU A 503 -18.77 -9.28 26.66
CA GLU A 503 -17.52 -9.85 26.17
C GLU A 503 -17.74 -10.70 24.89
N VAL A 504 -17.29 -10.17 23.75
CA VAL A 504 -17.36 -10.85 22.44
C VAL A 504 -16.01 -11.53 22.12
N PRO A 505 -15.94 -12.87 21.99
CA PRO A 505 -14.74 -13.58 21.58
C PRO A 505 -14.41 -13.31 20.11
N ASN A 506 -13.23 -12.76 19.85
CA ASN A 506 -12.76 -12.40 18.50
C ASN A 506 -11.44 -13.14 18.16
N PRO A 507 -11.41 -14.02 17.14
CA PRO A 507 -10.20 -14.76 16.77
C PRO A 507 -9.14 -13.89 16.08
N CYS A 508 -9.50 -12.67 15.64
CA CYS A 508 -8.58 -11.71 15.03
C CYS A 508 -7.90 -10.77 16.04
N LEU A 509 -8.29 -10.79 17.32
CA LEU A 509 -7.50 -10.13 18.36
C LEU A 509 -6.42 -11.10 18.88
N THR A 510 -5.23 -10.57 19.17
CA THR A 510 -4.12 -11.31 19.76
C THR A 510 -4.58 -12.09 20.98
N ARG A 511 -4.25 -13.39 21.04
CA ARG A 511 -4.64 -14.29 22.14
C ARG A 511 -4.28 -13.70 23.51
N GLY A 512 -5.27 -13.55 24.39
CA GLY A 512 -5.09 -13.00 25.74
C GLY A 512 -5.07 -11.46 25.81
N SER A 513 -5.26 -10.75 24.70
CA SER A 513 -5.53 -9.31 24.69
C SER A 513 -7.04 -9.00 24.70
N THR A 514 -7.39 -7.80 25.14
CA THR A 514 -8.78 -7.29 25.22
C THR A 514 -8.82 -5.83 24.77
N ARG A 515 -9.90 -5.40 24.10
CA ARG A 515 -10.12 -4.01 23.65
C ARG A 515 -11.61 -3.68 23.64
N SER A 516 -12.01 -2.47 24.07
CA SER A 516 -13.36 -1.95 23.76
C SER A 516 -13.40 -1.47 22.31
N VAL A 517 -14.41 -1.89 21.57
CA VAL A 517 -14.53 -1.71 20.11
C VAL A 517 -15.90 -1.09 19.80
N GLU A 518 -15.89 0.04 19.10
CA GLU A 518 -17.10 0.62 18.51
C GLU A 518 -17.54 -0.21 17.29
N LEU A 519 -18.82 -0.54 17.24
CA LEU A 519 -19.48 -1.31 16.19
C LEU A 519 -20.58 -0.47 15.55
N ASP A 520 -20.43 -0.21 14.26
CA ASP A 520 -21.18 0.78 13.48
C ASP A 520 -21.67 0.23 12.11
N PRO A 521 -22.40 -0.91 12.07
CA PRO A 521 -22.78 -1.53 10.82
C PRO A 521 -23.84 -0.68 10.09
N PRO A 522 -23.89 -0.72 8.74
CA PRO A 522 -24.82 0.10 7.97
C PRO A 522 -26.28 -0.06 8.42
N GLY A 523 -26.96 1.06 8.66
CA GLY A 523 -28.38 1.09 9.05
C GLY A 523 -28.67 0.75 10.52
N ARG A 524 -27.66 0.72 11.41
CA ARG A 524 -27.85 0.57 12.86
C ARG A 524 -27.13 1.67 13.64
N LYS A 525 -27.46 1.78 14.93
CA LYS A 525 -26.76 2.68 15.84
C LYS A 525 -25.34 2.15 16.15
N ALA A 526 -24.39 3.06 16.30
CA ALA A 526 -23.08 2.76 16.87
C ALA A 526 -23.21 2.32 18.35
N VAL A 527 -22.54 1.23 18.70
CA VAL A 527 -22.52 0.61 20.04
C VAL A 527 -21.12 0.10 20.36
N ASN A 528 -20.68 0.20 21.62
CA ASN A 528 -19.39 -0.32 22.05
C ASN A 528 -19.56 -1.72 22.66
N VAL A 529 -18.58 -2.60 22.48
CA VAL A 529 -18.48 -3.90 23.20
C VAL A 529 -17.05 -4.19 23.59
N THR A 530 -16.86 -5.01 24.63
CA THR A 530 -15.53 -5.53 24.98
C THR A 530 -15.22 -6.75 24.12
N MET A 531 -14.19 -6.68 23.27
CA MET A 531 -13.69 -7.83 22.50
C MET A 531 -12.42 -8.42 23.12
N HIS A 532 -12.30 -9.75 23.14
CA HIS A 532 -11.10 -10.46 23.62
C HIS A 532 -10.56 -11.47 22.61
N GLY A 533 -9.24 -11.70 22.63
CA GLY A 533 -8.54 -12.62 21.72
C GLY A 533 -8.89 -14.09 21.95
N ALA A 534 -9.69 -14.65 21.03
CA ALA A 534 -10.26 -15.99 21.13
C ALA A 534 -9.30 -17.11 20.68
N VAL A 535 -9.75 -18.37 20.84
CA VAL A 535 -9.03 -19.55 20.34
C VAL A 535 -9.11 -19.68 18.81
N GLY A 536 -8.09 -20.30 18.22
CA GLY A 536 -7.99 -20.54 16.77
C GLY A 536 -7.02 -19.60 16.04
N GLY A 537 -6.72 -18.42 16.60
CA GLY A 537 -5.67 -17.51 16.12
C GLY A 537 -5.74 -17.21 14.62
N PHE A 538 -4.58 -17.22 13.95
CA PHE A 538 -4.46 -16.86 12.53
C PHE A 538 -5.43 -17.62 11.61
N ASP A 539 -5.51 -18.95 11.68
CA ASP A 539 -6.33 -19.72 10.73
C ASP A 539 -7.84 -19.52 10.97
N ALA A 540 -8.24 -19.16 12.19
CA ALA A 540 -9.62 -18.76 12.50
C ALA A 540 -9.91 -17.31 12.06
N CYS A 541 -8.98 -16.38 12.28
CA CYS A 541 -9.10 -15.00 11.80
C CYS A 541 -9.14 -14.93 10.27
N ASN A 542 -8.31 -15.71 9.58
CA ASN A 542 -8.21 -15.73 8.13
C ASN A 542 -9.56 -16.06 7.50
N ARG A 543 -10.33 -17.01 8.04
CA ARG A 543 -11.69 -17.31 7.57
C ARG A 543 -12.68 -16.15 7.72
N VAL A 544 -12.55 -15.32 8.76
CA VAL A 544 -13.39 -14.12 8.93
C VAL A 544 -12.99 -13.05 7.91
N VAL A 545 -11.68 -12.89 7.67
CA VAL A 545 -11.14 -12.00 6.64
C VAL A 545 -11.57 -12.42 5.22
N GLU A 546 -11.53 -13.72 4.90
CA GLU A 546 -11.95 -14.27 3.61
C GLU A 546 -13.41 -13.93 3.27
N LEU A 547 -14.30 -13.94 4.27
CA LEU A 547 -15.68 -13.50 4.14
C LEU A 547 -15.79 -11.98 3.90
N VAL A 548 -15.02 -11.17 4.64
CA VAL A 548 -14.96 -9.71 4.47
C VAL A 548 -14.42 -9.32 3.09
N MET A 549 -13.53 -10.12 2.50
CA MET A 549 -12.97 -9.88 1.16
C MET A 549 -13.95 -10.15 0.00
N ALA A 550 -15.09 -10.81 0.23
CA ALA A 550 -16.10 -11.08 -0.80
C ALA A 550 -15.52 -11.69 -2.09
N LYS A 551 -14.62 -12.70 -1.97
CA LYS A 551 -13.95 -13.35 -3.11
C LYS A 551 -14.94 -13.96 -4.11
N ASP A 552 -16.06 -14.50 -3.63
CA ASP A 552 -17.12 -15.11 -4.45
C ASP A 552 -18.12 -14.11 -5.07
N ALA A 553 -17.87 -12.80 -4.95
CA ALA A 553 -18.69 -11.77 -5.61
C ALA A 553 -18.67 -11.93 -7.14
N ILE A 554 -19.74 -11.49 -7.80
CA ILE A 554 -19.95 -11.74 -9.23
C ILE A 554 -18.86 -11.04 -10.06
N CYS A 555 -17.96 -11.85 -10.63
CA CYS A 555 -16.96 -11.41 -11.59
C CYS A 555 -17.57 -11.26 -12.98
N GLU A 556 -17.96 -10.03 -13.35
CA GLU A 556 -18.57 -9.71 -14.65
C GLU A 556 -17.58 -9.80 -15.81
N VAL A 557 -16.35 -9.33 -15.58
CA VAL A 557 -15.25 -9.36 -16.56
C VAL A 557 -14.09 -10.17 -15.95
N LYS A 558 -13.71 -11.28 -16.57
CA LYS A 558 -12.71 -12.22 -16.04
C LYS A 558 -11.29 -11.94 -16.57
N PRO A 559 -10.23 -12.27 -15.80
CA PRO A 559 -10.25 -12.73 -14.40
C PRO A 559 -10.51 -11.58 -13.40
N CYS A 560 -10.83 -11.94 -12.14
CA CYS A 560 -11.07 -10.98 -11.06
C CYS A 560 -10.20 -11.28 -9.84
N SER A 561 -9.86 -10.23 -9.10
CA SER A 561 -9.18 -10.29 -7.80
C SER A 561 -10.16 -10.70 -6.69
N PHE A 562 -10.94 -9.75 -6.18
CA PHE A 562 -11.97 -9.95 -5.15
C PHE A 562 -13.06 -8.88 -5.30
N ASN A 563 -14.18 -9.01 -4.58
CA ASN A 563 -15.31 -8.07 -4.65
C ASN A 563 -15.84 -7.83 -6.10
N GLY A 564 -15.71 -8.82 -6.99
CA GLY A 564 -16.14 -8.75 -8.40
C GLY A 564 -15.26 -7.91 -9.33
N VAL A 565 -14.14 -7.36 -8.84
CA VAL A 565 -13.26 -6.44 -9.58
C VAL A 565 -12.37 -7.20 -10.57
N TYR A 566 -12.44 -6.82 -11.85
CA TYR A 566 -11.50 -7.30 -12.87
C TYR A 566 -10.05 -6.96 -12.52
N GLN A 567 -9.17 -7.95 -12.60
CA GLN A 567 -7.72 -7.79 -12.46
C GLN A 567 -7.04 -8.80 -13.39
N PRO A 568 -6.11 -8.38 -14.29
CA PRO A 568 -5.33 -9.34 -15.07
C PRO A 568 -4.45 -10.18 -14.13
N SER A 569 -4.34 -11.47 -14.42
CA SER A 569 -3.59 -12.42 -13.59
C SER A 569 -2.14 -11.96 -13.41
N LEU A 570 -1.73 -11.70 -12.16
CA LEU A 570 -0.34 -11.37 -11.83
C LEU A 570 0.61 -12.56 -12.06
N LEU A 571 0.10 -13.78 -11.99
CA LEU A 571 0.88 -15.00 -12.26
C LEU A 571 1.22 -15.14 -13.74
N ASP A 572 0.34 -14.71 -14.64
CA ASP A 572 0.53 -14.79 -16.09
C ASP A 572 1.15 -13.52 -16.67
N THR A 573 0.68 -12.34 -16.25
CA THR A 573 1.04 -11.03 -16.85
C THR A 573 2.16 -10.30 -16.11
N PHE A 574 2.47 -10.67 -14.87
CA PHE A 574 3.54 -10.07 -14.08
C PHE A 574 4.36 -11.13 -13.28
N PRO A 575 4.81 -12.24 -13.90
CA PRO A 575 5.36 -13.39 -13.17
C PRO A 575 6.68 -13.11 -12.42
N ARG A 576 7.47 -12.13 -12.89
CA ARG A 576 8.87 -11.93 -12.44
C ARG A 576 9.19 -10.52 -11.91
N GLY A 577 8.43 -9.49 -12.29
CA GLY A 577 8.69 -8.11 -11.86
C GLY A 577 8.64 -7.95 -10.34
N GLN A 578 9.29 -6.94 -9.79
CA GLN A 578 9.33 -6.75 -8.33
C GLN A 578 8.00 -6.20 -7.80
N LEU A 579 7.63 -6.60 -6.58
CA LEU A 579 6.42 -6.14 -5.91
C LEU A 579 6.84 -5.24 -4.74
N LEU A 580 6.35 -4.00 -4.68
CA LEU A 580 6.60 -3.07 -3.58
C LEU A 580 5.32 -2.81 -2.80
N ALA A 581 5.36 -3.02 -1.49
CA ALA A 581 4.29 -2.71 -0.56
C ALA A 581 4.59 -1.41 0.20
N LEU A 582 3.58 -0.55 0.36
CA LEU A 582 3.69 0.77 0.97
C LEU A 582 2.76 0.96 2.19
N SER A 583 2.89 2.12 2.84
CA SER A 583 2.06 2.58 3.96
C SER A 583 1.89 1.51 5.05
N TYR A 584 0.66 1.07 5.36
CA TYR A 584 0.43 0.16 6.48
C TYR A 584 1.06 -1.23 6.30
N PHE A 585 1.32 -1.70 5.08
CA PHE A 585 2.13 -2.92 4.90
C PHE A 585 3.52 -2.73 5.53
N THR A 586 4.18 -1.61 5.24
CA THR A 586 5.50 -1.31 5.79
C THR A 586 5.45 -1.01 7.29
N ASP A 587 4.46 -0.24 7.76
CA ASP A 587 4.31 0.06 9.18
C ASP A 587 4.06 -1.18 10.06
N ARG A 588 3.45 -2.25 9.52
CA ARG A 588 3.17 -3.49 10.27
C ARG A 588 4.15 -4.63 10.03
N ILE A 589 4.82 -4.66 8.89
CA ILE A 589 5.76 -5.75 8.58
C ILE A 589 7.19 -5.36 8.99
N LYS A 590 7.66 -4.13 8.68
CA LYS A 590 9.07 -3.76 8.90
C LYS A 590 9.53 -3.81 10.37
N PRO A 591 8.73 -3.43 11.39
CA PRO A 591 9.14 -3.56 12.80
C PRO A 591 9.35 -5.01 13.28
N LEU A 592 8.76 -6.01 12.59
CA LEU A 592 8.82 -7.42 12.97
C LEU A 592 9.93 -8.21 12.25
N LEU A 593 10.72 -7.54 11.41
CA LEU A 593 11.86 -8.11 10.70
C LEU A 593 13.18 -7.87 11.47
N PRO A 594 14.25 -8.61 11.17
CA PRO A 594 15.60 -8.31 11.66
C PRO A 594 16.10 -6.94 11.17
N GLU A 595 17.07 -6.35 11.88
CA GLU A 595 17.70 -5.08 11.46
C GLU A 595 18.54 -5.25 10.19
N ASP A 596 19.28 -6.37 10.08
CA ASP A 596 20.10 -6.75 8.91
C ASP A 596 19.29 -7.35 7.74
N PHE A 597 18.02 -6.98 7.57
CA PHE A 597 17.12 -7.62 6.59
C PHE A 597 17.04 -6.83 5.29
N ASP A 598 17.15 -7.51 4.14
CA ASP A 598 17.16 -6.95 2.76
C ASP A 598 15.80 -6.37 2.29
N SER A 599 15.03 -5.78 3.21
CA SER A 599 13.69 -5.19 3.02
C SER A 599 12.71 -6.02 2.18
N SER A 600 12.88 -7.34 2.09
CA SER A 600 12.10 -8.20 1.18
C SER A 600 11.79 -9.57 1.78
N LEU A 601 10.50 -9.91 1.86
CA LEU A 601 10.00 -11.18 2.43
C LEU A 601 9.10 -11.93 1.44
N THR A 602 8.92 -13.24 1.66
CA THR A 602 7.94 -14.03 0.90
C THR A 602 6.55 -13.98 1.54
N ILE A 603 5.50 -14.19 0.75
CA ILE A 603 4.11 -14.31 1.26
C ILE A 603 4.01 -15.44 2.32
N ALA A 604 4.76 -16.54 2.15
CA ALA A 604 4.86 -17.60 3.16
C ALA A 604 5.53 -17.13 4.47
N ALA A 605 6.55 -16.28 4.40
CA ALA A 605 7.16 -15.68 5.59
C ALA A 605 6.20 -14.73 6.32
N LEU A 606 5.42 -13.93 5.58
CA LEU A 606 4.35 -13.10 6.14
C LEU A 606 3.29 -13.96 6.86
N ARG A 607 2.87 -15.09 6.30
CA ARG A 607 1.96 -16.02 6.98
C ARG A 607 2.52 -16.53 8.31
N GLY A 608 3.81 -16.89 8.34
CA GLY A 608 4.49 -17.32 9.56
C GLY A 608 4.56 -16.23 10.63
N ILE A 609 4.86 -14.99 10.22
CA ILE A 609 4.85 -13.82 11.11
C ILE A 609 3.44 -13.59 11.67
N ALA A 610 2.40 -13.60 10.83
CA ALA A 610 1.01 -13.42 11.26
C ALA A 610 0.54 -14.51 12.24
N HIS A 611 0.91 -15.77 12.00
CA HIS A 611 0.63 -16.89 12.90
C HIS A 611 1.24 -16.68 14.30
N ASP A 612 2.52 -16.32 14.36
CA ASP A 612 3.24 -16.13 15.62
C ASP A 612 2.78 -14.86 16.37
N VAL A 613 2.36 -13.82 15.65
CA VAL A 613 1.68 -12.66 16.24
C VAL A 613 0.34 -13.08 16.88
N CYS A 614 -0.53 -13.77 16.15
CA CYS A 614 -1.82 -14.22 16.65
C CYS A 614 -1.73 -15.18 17.86
N ALA A 615 -0.66 -15.95 17.97
CA ALA A 615 -0.43 -16.89 19.07
C ALA A 615 -0.21 -16.20 20.44
N GLY A 616 0.23 -14.94 20.45
CA GLY A 616 0.37 -14.10 21.64
C GLY A 616 1.75 -14.17 22.34
N PRO A 617 1.89 -13.52 23.51
CA PRO A 617 3.20 -13.17 24.12
C PRO A 617 4.19 -14.33 24.34
N GLU A 618 3.73 -15.57 24.53
CA GLU A 618 4.60 -16.74 24.63
C GLU A 618 5.37 -17.00 23.33
N ALA A 619 4.70 -16.93 22.18
CA ALA A 619 5.34 -17.04 20.86
C ALA A 619 6.21 -15.81 20.57
N TRP A 620 5.79 -14.63 21.02
CA TRP A 620 6.55 -13.39 20.85
C TRP A 620 7.89 -13.44 21.58
N GLY A 621 7.91 -13.94 22.83
CA GLY A 621 9.16 -14.13 23.58
C GLY A 621 10.14 -15.09 22.91
N ILE A 622 9.65 -16.10 22.19
CA ILE A 622 10.47 -17.05 21.42
C ILE A 622 11.04 -16.38 20.16
N ARG A 623 10.23 -15.61 19.42
CA ARG A 623 10.60 -15.08 18.10
C ARG A 623 11.26 -13.70 18.14
N TRP A 624 10.70 -12.78 18.94
CA TRP A 624 11.08 -11.37 19.02
C TRP A 624 11.64 -10.96 20.39
N GLY A 625 11.79 -11.88 21.36
CA GLY A 625 12.30 -11.57 22.71
C GLY A 625 13.73 -11.00 22.81
N ARG A 626 14.39 -10.73 21.69
CA ARG A 626 15.66 -9.95 21.58
C ARG A 626 15.52 -8.62 20.83
N ASN A 627 14.42 -8.40 20.12
CA ASN A 627 14.08 -7.17 19.41
C ASN A 627 13.04 -6.40 20.23
N SER A 628 13.51 -5.42 21.02
CA SER A 628 12.65 -4.60 21.88
C SER A 628 11.68 -3.71 21.10
N ALA A 629 12.02 -3.30 19.88
CA ALA A 629 11.13 -2.51 19.01
C ALA A 629 9.94 -3.35 18.54
N ALA A 630 10.17 -4.59 18.11
CA ALA A 630 9.11 -5.53 17.75
C ALA A 630 8.19 -5.83 18.95
N MET A 631 8.76 -6.08 20.14
CA MET A 631 7.98 -6.32 21.35
C MET A 631 7.10 -5.11 21.72
N ALA A 632 7.65 -3.89 21.70
CA ALA A 632 6.89 -2.67 22.02
C ALA A 632 5.76 -2.38 21.02
N GLU A 633 5.99 -2.64 19.72
CA GLU A 633 5.00 -2.47 18.65
C GLU A 633 3.88 -3.54 18.71
N LEU A 634 4.14 -4.70 19.30
CA LEU A 634 3.15 -5.77 19.53
C LEU A 634 2.35 -5.60 20.84
N GLU A 635 3.02 -5.31 21.96
CA GLU A 635 2.41 -5.26 23.30
C GLU A 635 1.29 -4.22 23.41
N GLY A 636 1.41 -3.08 22.73
CA GLY A 636 0.39 -2.03 22.73
C GLY A 636 -0.79 -2.25 21.78
N ARG A 637 -0.87 -3.36 21.03
CA ARG A 637 -1.76 -3.45 19.85
C ARG A 637 -2.54 -4.78 19.74
N PRO A 638 -3.71 -4.89 20.38
CA PRO A 638 -4.59 -6.08 20.30
C PRO A 638 -4.95 -6.54 18.87
N GLU A 639 -5.05 -5.61 17.92
CA GLU A 639 -5.47 -5.87 16.53
C GLU A 639 -4.34 -6.33 15.59
N TYR A 640 -3.09 -6.50 16.07
CA TYR A 640 -1.96 -6.83 15.18
C TYR A 640 -2.15 -8.17 14.44
N CYS A 641 -2.83 -9.12 15.09
CA CYS A 641 -3.25 -10.38 14.49
C CYS A 641 -4.19 -10.16 13.29
N LEU A 642 -5.20 -9.29 13.44
CA LEU A 642 -6.11 -8.86 12.37
C LEU A 642 -5.33 -8.22 11.23
N ASP A 643 -4.45 -7.25 11.55
CA ASP A 643 -3.72 -6.46 10.55
C ASP A 643 -2.90 -7.35 9.61
N LEU A 644 -2.07 -8.23 10.16
CA LEU A 644 -1.21 -9.11 9.37
C LEU A 644 -2.00 -10.22 8.66
N THR A 645 -3.09 -10.70 9.25
CA THR A 645 -3.98 -11.68 8.60
C THR A 645 -4.70 -11.05 7.41
N PHE A 646 -5.16 -9.79 7.53
CA PHE A 646 -5.72 -9.03 6.43
C PHE A 646 -4.70 -8.81 5.31
N MET A 647 -3.47 -8.39 5.65
CA MET A 647 -2.39 -8.21 4.66
C MET A 647 -2.06 -9.52 3.94
N HIS A 648 -1.95 -10.64 4.66
CA HIS A 648 -1.72 -11.96 4.07
C HIS A 648 -2.85 -12.36 3.11
N ALA A 649 -4.11 -12.21 3.51
CA ALA A 649 -5.26 -12.58 2.67
C ALA A 649 -5.41 -11.67 1.45
N LEU A 650 -5.20 -10.35 1.61
CA LEU A 650 -5.19 -9.38 0.51
C LEU A 650 -4.17 -9.74 -0.57
N LEU A 651 -2.93 -10.07 -0.16
CA LEU A 651 -1.85 -10.47 -1.06
C LEU A 651 -2.09 -11.87 -1.67
N GLY A 652 -2.40 -12.87 -0.84
CA GLY A 652 -2.44 -14.29 -1.25
C GLY A 652 -3.75 -14.74 -1.90
N LEU A 653 -4.91 -14.25 -1.44
CA LEU A 653 -6.24 -14.58 -1.98
C LEU A 653 -6.80 -13.46 -2.87
N GLY A 654 -6.60 -12.20 -2.50
CA GLY A 654 -7.08 -11.05 -3.26
C GLY A 654 -6.31 -10.85 -4.55
N TYR A 655 -4.99 -10.70 -4.45
CA TYR A 655 -4.08 -10.50 -5.58
C TYR A 655 -3.44 -11.80 -6.11
N GLU A 656 -3.84 -12.96 -5.56
CA GLU A 656 -3.43 -14.31 -6.01
C GLU A 656 -1.91 -14.54 -6.04
N LEU A 657 -1.17 -13.87 -5.14
CA LEU A 657 0.28 -13.98 -5.05
C LEU A 657 0.70 -15.32 -4.43
N GLY A 658 1.39 -16.15 -5.22
CA GLY A 658 1.90 -17.45 -4.77
C GLY A 658 2.85 -17.35 -3.57
N PRO A 659 2.93 -18.39 -2.71
CA PRO A 659 3.60 -18.33 -1.40
C PRO A 659 5.10 -17.99 -1.45
N GLY A 660 5.78 -18.33 -2.56
CA GLY A 660 7.19 -18.01 -2.79
C GLY A 660 7.45 -16.65 -3.45
N ARG A 661 6.41 -15.85 -3.75
CA ARG A 661 6.59 -14.53 -4.36
C ARG A 661 7.18 -13.57 -3.32
N GLN A 662 8.20 -12.82 -3.74
CA GLN A 662 8.86 -11.81 -2.90
C GLN A 662 8.11 -10.48 -2.95
N LEU A 663 8.02 -9.85 -1.80
CA LEU A 663 7.42 -8.54 -1.53
C LEU A 663 8.49 -7.65 -0.90
N VAL A 664 8.82 -6.55 -1.55
CA VAL A 664 9.67 -5.48 -1.00
C VAL A 664 8.80 -4.62 -0.09
N VAL A 665 9.31 -4.29 1.09
CA VAL A 665 8.60 -3.61 2.17
C VAL A 665 9.53 -2.54 2.74
N GLU A 666 9.38 -1.32 2.27
CA GLU A 666 10.31 -0.21 2.55
C GLU A 666 9.56 1.10 2.83
N LYS A 667 10.18 2.00 3.60
CA LYS A 667 9.71 3.36 3.86
C LYS A 667 10.38 4.39 2.97
N LYS A 668 11.68 4.25 2.72
CA LYS A 668 12.47 5.22 1.95
C LYS A 668 13.33 4.58 0.87
N LEU A 669 13.46 5.24 -0.27
CA LEU A 669 14.51 4.97 -1.27
C LEU A 669 15.27 6.25 -1.56
N LYS A 670 16.61 6.18 -1.57
CA LYS A 670 17.51 7.34 -1.77
C LYS A 670 17.18 8.53 -0.82
N GLY A 671 16.77 8.24 0.42
CA GLY A 671 16.39 9.23 1.44
C GLY A 671 14.92 9.71 1.37
N VAL A 672 14.25 9.53 0.25
CA VAL A 672 12.89 10.01 -0.04
C VAL A 672 11.83 9.06 0.50
N GLU A 673 10.80 9.56 1.18
CA GLU A 673 9.63 8.77 1.61
C GLU A 673 8.88 8.15 0.42
N LEU A 674 8.48 6.89 0.55
CA LEU A 674 7.70 6.18 -0.45
C LEU A 674 6.20 6.41 -0.26
N GLY A 675 5.56 6.83 -1.35
CA GLY A 675 4.14 7.11 -1.43
C GLY A 675 3.84 7.83 -2.73
N TRP A 676 2.62 8.36 -2.88
CA TRP A 676 2.22 9.06 -4.09
C TRP A 676 2.80 10.49 -4.22
N ALA A 677 3.33 11.06 -3.13
CA ALA A 677 3.71 12.48 -3.07
C ALA A 677 4.73 12.93 -4.14
N LEU A 678 5.82 12.18 -4.35
CA LEU A 678 6.82 12.55 -5.36
C LEU A 678 6.26 12.46 -6.79
N GLY A 679 5.48 11.42 -7.11
CA GLY A 679 4.83 11.29 -8.42
C GLY A 679 3.90 12.46 -8.74
N ALA A 680 3.17 12.96 -7.73
CA ALA A 680 2.36 14.17 -7.85
C ALA A 680 3.22 15.45 -7.94
N GLY A 681 4.26 15.58 -7.13
CA GLY A 681 5.22 16.71 -7.19
C GLY A 681 5.96 16.82 -8.53
N LEU A 682 6.34 15.69 -9.15
CA LEU A 682 6.88 15.61 -10.51
C LEU A 682 5.86 16.08 -11.55
N ALA A 683 4.60 15.67 -11.42
CA ALA A 683 3.52 16.14 -12.28
C ALA A 683 3.26 17.63 -12.10
N LEU A 684 3.40 18.15 -10.87
CA LEU A 684 3.22 19.56 -10.55
C LEU A 684 4.31 20.42 -11.21
N VAL A 685 5.61 20.14 -11.01
CA VAL A 685 6.68 20.96 -11.60
C VAL A 685 6.72 20.93 -13.12
N GLU A 686 6.39 19.80 -13.74
CA GLU A 686 6.40 19.64 -15.20
C GLU A 686 5.23 20.36 -15.88
N ASN A 687 4.06 20.46 -15.23
CA ASN A 687 2.89 21.16 -15.77
C ASN A 687 2.75 22.62 -15.27
N ALA A 688 3.69 23.12 -14.46
CA ALA A 688 3.56 24.43 -13.83
C ALA A 688 3.86 25.60 -14.78
N GLU A 689 2.80 26.20 -15.34
CA GLU A 689 2.84 27.56 -15.88
C GLU A 689 3.01 28.57 -14.72
N LEU A 690 4.23 28.68 -14.17
CA LEU A 690 4.55 29.46 -12.96
C LEU A 690 4.41 30.98 -13.16
N THR A 691 3.19 31.50 -12.97
CA THR A 691 2.99 32.93 -12.72
C THR A 691 3.35 33.25 -11.26
N CYS A 692 4.61 33.57 -11.00
CA CYS A 692 5.08 33.85 -9.64
C CYS A 692 4.32 35.04 -9.00
N THR A 693 4.05 34.96 -7.70
CA THR A 693 3.59 36.08 -6.90
C THR A 693 4.74 37.05 -6.64
N ALA A 694 4.48 38.36 -6.77
CA ALA A 694 5.46 39.44 -6.80
C ALA A 694 5.04 40.64 -5.94
#